data_AF-A0A6L6VEP4-F1
#
_entry.id   AF-A0A6L6VEP4-F1
#
_cell.length_a   1.000
_cell.length_b   1.000
_cell.length_c   1.000
_cell.angle_alpha   90.00
_cell.angle_beta   90.00
_cell.angle_gamma   90.00
#
_symmetry.space_group_name_H-M   'P 1'
#
loop_
_entity.id
_entity.type
_entity.pdbx_description
1 polymer ?
#
loop_
_entity_poly.entity_id
_entity_poly.type
_entity_poly.pdbx_seq_one_letter_code
_entity_poly.pdbx_strand_id
1 'polypeptide(L)'
;MDHIKASAEGNAPDINCDIDPIESLKTMFVDMVQAGRIAKGQCPVMRPVFLKPHGIASAQFLIRSDLPAPYQVGIFAHVGKSFDAWLRFSSDTLPTLEDFKSTLGIGIKLFDVPGKKLLGNPDSPTFDFILQNFNVFFVDTVADMCAFTKAGVVDGDYDPYLNTHPKTAQLLDAMAKPVASVLATPYWSGLPFSFGETYAKYKLEPTISVDPPTDDPTDPTYLAADLASRLSRGEARFRFMVQLRTVPDRMPLDEATVEWPEDLSPPIHVADLVIPQQDINARGQADYGENLSMNIWRVTEEHKPVGSIADARRVVYAAAAELRRNVNGIPVGEPDVPRPQSVPAPGGIDTTIVRAVIHPAIGIARIGDAKTEYFIGPEVTDAPPENAPPPSFYRDTTGAIKRQAARFRIYGYNAAGDVVSELTSDNADIHWTVHVANRKAQWYQFQYALDIPEAINAPDNAFPLRNPKVMDRSTLAIDPGPRSISGRAVSGPAYAFDTGTFKAAAAEPVVVPLGELRTDEEGRLIFLGGHGKSASPTNAPVYDPDNPPSFNNANDWYDDTSDGPVMAQVSINGQSIPVEAAWVVVAPPNYAPDIISWRTMYDLMCDVSVQAGWMPMPSEPSFSTDILPILQRLSNLQWVNKGFAAYFGKGCPLDFNNPDLLAKLSQKPAGLAEGDDPYGELRRTLFNGFRPSAPIVAEPVQWPHVQPWIYGDAFGSFSETGPGNMLTMTGLQEAILRKWVEGSFIDDWPEAIKPVSKIEEVPLPGQPHMLDKAALHYCLSDTFHPGCEMTWPMRHASLYSAPFRIRLRPASTPEPDYGTTMTPILVEKVGGPLYAQPPGGITRWMAIPWQGDTAFCRSGYDPEFDPYLPTFWAARVPNQVLSEEDYNKVIDETLPRAERIAAYSRRVNWLRAIMNHDTAQVMMDMVAEFGQLGIVEARPGVKGDPDFPEYIYVETLAVSKLKHAADRAVRLLAEAPQPLTKLEKAGWASREQLEAFRAVRVQKR
;
A
#
# COMPACT_ATOMS: atom_id res chain seq x y z
N MET A 1 21.05 33.63 -7.45
CA MET A 1 20.66 34.37 -8.67
C MET A 1 21.31 33.84 -9.95
N ASP A 2 22.01 32.69 -9.92
CA ASP A 2 22.69 32.13 -11.11
C ASP A 2 21.77 31.71 -12.26
N HIS A 3 20.47 31.53 -12.00
CA HIS A 3 19.49 31.09 -12.98
C HIS A 3 19.01 32.18 -13.97
N ILE A 4 19.50 33.41 -13.84
CA ILE A 4 19.15 34.56 -14.69
C ILE A 4 20.21 34.78 -15.80
N LYS A 5 21.29 33.98 -15.85
CA LYS A 5 22.36 34.09 -16.86
C LYS A 5 21.87 33.72 -18.26
N ALA A 6 22.02 34.63 -19.23
CA ALA A 6 21.76 34.36 -20.65
C ALA A 6 22.98 33.67 -21.32
N SER A 7 22.76 32.87 -22.37
CA SER A 7 23.84 32.31 -23.19
C SER A 7 24.22 33.29 -24.31
N ALA A 8 25.52 33.52 -24.48
CA ALA A 8 26.09 34.50 -25.39
C ALA A 8 26.10 34.02 -26.86
N GLU A 9 24.97 34.06 -27.55
CA GLU A 9 24.94 33.98 -29.02
C GLU A 9 23.88 34.93 -29.60
N GLY A 10 24.34 36.06 -30.17
CA GLY A 10 23.52 37.08 -30.85
C GLY A 10 23.93 38.51 -30.48
N ASN A 11 23.80 39.47 -31.42
CA ASN A 11 24.09 40.89 -31.17
C ASN A 11 23.38 41.36 -29.89
N ALA A 12 24.16 41.72 -28.87
CA ALA A 12 23.62 42.17 -27.59
C ALA A 12 22.73 43.41 -27.79
N PRO A 13 21.49 43.43 -27.28
CA PRO A 13 20.65 44.62 -27.30
C PRO A 13 21.33 45.75 -26.52
N ASP A 14 21.09 47.01 -26.91
CA ASP A 14 21.70 48.19 -26.29
C ASP A 14 21.09 48.43 -24.89
N ILE A 15 21.71 47.86 -23.85
CA ILE A 15 21.30 48.01 -22.45
C ILE A 15 21.98 49.26 -21.87
N ASN A 16 21.18 50.31 -21.65
CA ASN A 16 21.66 51.57 -21.08
C ASN A 16 20.77 52.06 -19.92
N CYS A 17 21.19 51.73 -18.70
CA CYS A 17 20.47 52.07 -17.47
C CYS A 17 20.44 53.57 -17.16
N ASP A 18 21.28 54.39 -17.79
CA ASP A 18 21.30 55.84 -17.58
C ASP A 18 20.33 56.59 -18.51
N ILE A 19 19.94 55.98 -19.63
CA ILE A 19 19.04 56.60 -20.63
C ILE A 19 17.60 56.12 -20.44
N ASP A 20 17.38 54.81 -20.44
CA ASP A 20 16.04 54.22 -20.26
C ASP A 20 16.14 52.94 -19.42
N PRO A 21 16.19 53.08 -18.08
CA PRO A 21 16.32 51.93 -17.19
C PRO A 21 15.10 51.01 -17.22
N ILE A 22 13.91 51.52 -17.56
CA ILE A 22 12.68 50.71 -17.62
C ILE A 22 12.70 49.81 -18.85
N GLU A 23 13.01 50.36 -20.02
CA GLU A 23 13.09 49.57 -21.25
C GLU A 23 14.25 48.56 -21.18
N SER A 24 15.38 48.97 -20.57
CA SER A 24 16.51 48.07 -20.30
C SER A 24 16.12 46.89 -19.41
N LEU A 25 15.36 47.13 -18.34
CA LEU A 25 14.85 46.07 -17.46
C LEU A 25 13.86 45.15 -18.17
N LYS A 26 12.96 45.70 -19.00
CA LYS A 26 12.05 44.90 -19.84
C LYS A 26 12.87 44.00 -20.77
N THR A 27 13.88 44.54 -21.43
CA THR A 27 14.75 43.79 -22.35
C THR A 27 15.44 42.64 -21.63
N MET A 28 16.04 42.89 -20.47
CA MET A 28 16.75 41.85 -19.71
C MET A 28 15.79 40.77 -19.19
N PHE A 29 14.67 41.13 -18.55
CA PHE A 29 13.78 40.13 -17.96
C PHE A 29 12.93 39.39 -19.00
N VAL A 30 12.42 40.09 -20.01
CA VAL A 30 11.45 39.54 -20.97
C VAL A 30 12.17 39.04 -22.22
N ASP A 31 12.91 39.91 -22.90
CA ASP A 31 13.45 39.60 -24.24
C ASP A 31 14.72 38.73 -24.18
N MET A 32 15.49 38.80 -23.09
CA MET A 32 16.67 37.95 -22.88
C MET A 32 16.33 36.71 -22.04
N VAL A 33 15.84 36.90 -20.81
CA VAL A 33 15.68 35.79 -19.85
C VAL A 33 14.46 34.94 -20.17
N GLN A 34 13.27 35.54 -20.26
CA GLN A 34 12.04 34.79 -20.52
C GLN A 34 12.05 34.21 -21.93
N ALA A 35 12.24 35.03 -22.97
CA ALA A 35 12.29 34.57 -24.35
C ALA A 35 13.46 33.61 -24.63
N GLY A 36 14.62 33.80 -23.98
CA GLY A 36 15.75 32.87 -24.08
C GLY A 36 15.43 31.47 -23.54
N ARG A 37 14.63 31.36 -22.47
CA ARG A 37 14.13 30.06 -21.97
C ARG A 37 13.12 29.44 -22.93
N ILE A 38 12.25 30.24 -23.55
CA ILE A 38 11.29 29.78 -24.58
C ILE A 38 12.05 29.21 -25.78
N ALA A 39 13.06 29.91 -26.27
CA ALA A 39 13.90 29.44 -27.38
C ALA A 39 14.62 28.12 -27.08
N LYS A 40 14.89 27.83 -25.79
CA LYS A 40 15.45 26.56 -25.31
C LYS A 40 14.40 25.46 -25.06
N GLY A 41 13.14 25.68 -25.46
CA GLY A 41 12.08 24.69 -25.40
C GLY A 41 11.28 24.66 -24.09
N GLN A 42 11.35 25.70 -23.25
CA GLN A 42 10.50 25.77 -22.06
C GLN A 42 9.02 25.86 -22.41
N CYS A 43 8.26 24.79 -22.12
CA CYS A 43 6.82 24.71 -22.30
C CYS A 43 6.18 24.01 -21.06
N PRO A 44 5.20 24.62 -20.37
CA PRO A 44 4.67 25.97 -20.62
C PRO A 44 5.69 27.07 -20.29
N VAL A 45 5.50 28.25 -20.88
CA VAL A 45 6.30 29.45 -20.59
C VAL A 45 6.05 29.91 -19.16
N MET A 46 7.12 30.18 -18.42
CA MET A 46 7.06 30.64 -17.03
C MET A 46 7.28 32.16 -16.91
N ARG A 47 7.14 32.69 -15.68
CA ARG A 47 7.45 34.09 -15.34
C ARG A 47 8.98 34.34 -15.37
N PRO A 48 9.44 35.59 -15.51
CA PRO A 48 10.87 35.89 -15.50
C PRO A 48 11.51 35.89 -14.10
N VAL A 49 10.72 36.17 -13.06
CA VAL A 49 11.11 36.21 -11.63
C VAL A 49 10.02 35.55 -10.77
N PHE A 50 10.33 35.18 -9.52
CA PHE A 50 9.42 34.42 -8.64
C PHE A 50 8.84 33.17 -9.35
N LEU A 51 9.75 32.40 -9.98
CA LEU A 51 9.40 31.33 -10.91
C LEU A 51 8.73 30.15 -10.22
N LYS A 52 9.22 29.75 -9.06
CA LYS A 52 8.75 28.55 -8.37
C LYS A 52 7.42 28.83 -7.69
N PRO A 53 6.30 28.23 -8.14
CA PRO A 53 5.04 28.30 -7.42
C PRO A 53 5.07 27.30 -6.25
N HIS A 54 4.57 27.70 -5.09
CA HIS A 54 4.33 26.79 -3.97
C HIS A 54 2.88 26.31 -3.93
N GLY A 55 1.95 27.14 -4.42
CA GLY A 55 0.56 26.77 -4.54
C GLY A 55 -0.33 27.95 -4.88
N ILE A 56 -1.50 27.63 -5.43
CA ILE A 56 -2.54 28.58 -5.81
C ILE A 56 -3.75 28.31 -4.91
N ALA A 57 -4.26 29.33 -4.22
CA ALA A 57 -5.36 29.16 -3.27
C ALA A 57 -6.47 30.18 -3.50
N SER A 58 -7.72 29.72 -3.44
CA SER A 58 -8.88 30.61 -3.30
C SER A 58 -8.92 31.18 -1.89
N ALA A 59 -9.41 32.41 -1.74
CA ALA A 59 -9.50 33.10 -0.47
C ALA A 59 -10.63 34.14 -0.47
N GLN A 60 -10.92 34.67 0.70
CA GLN A 60 -11.82 35.80 0.93
C GLN A 60 -11.02 36.96 1.53
N PHE A 61 -11.17 38.15 0.95
CA PHE A 61 -10.60 39.38 1.48
C PHE A 61 -11.70 40.21 2.15
N LEU A 62 -11.77 40.13 3.48
CA LEU A 62 -12.83 40.71 4.29
C LEU A 62 -12.39 42.03 4.92
N ILE A 63 -12.95 43.14 4.44
CA ILE A 63 -12.69 44.45 5.05
C ILE A 63 -13.40 44.53 6.39
N ARG A 64 -12.68 45.00 7.42
CA ARG A 64 -13.28 45.18 8.74
C ARG A 64 -14.45 46.17 8.70
N SER A 65 -15.46 45.91 9.52
CA SER A 65 -16.64 46.77 9.63
C SER A 65 -16.40 48.01 10.52
N ASP A 66 -15.33 48.01 11.32
CA ASP A 66 -15.03 49.00 12.35
C ASP A 66 -13.83 49.91 12.01
N LEU A 67 -13.55 50.12 10.71
CA LEU A 67 -12.41 50.93 10.29
C LEU A 67 -12.53 52.40 10.68
N PRO A 68 -11.48 53.03 11.26
CA PRO A 68 -11.45 54.47 11.45
C PRO A 68 -11.47 55.22 10.11
N ALA A 69 -12.10 56.40 10.08
CA ALA A 69 -12.29 57.20 8.85
C ALA A 69 -11.00 57.42 8.01
N PRO A 70 -9.81 57.68 8.59
CA PRO A 70 -8.58 57.84 7.80
C PRO A 70 -8.15 56.59 7.01
N TYR A 71 -8.67 55.41 7.36
CA TYR A 71 -8.35 54.13 6.69
C TYR A 71 -9.44 53.69 5.71
N GLN A 72 -10.55 54.42 5.60
CA GLN A 72 -11.65 54.14 4.66
C GLN A 72 -11.39 54.77 3.29
N VAL A 73 -10.29 54.38 2.63
CA VAL A 73 -9.85 54.93 1.35
C VAL A 73 -9.89 53.85 0.27
N GLY A 74 -10.37 54.23 -0.92
CA GLY A 74 -10.43 53.34 -2.09
C GLY A 74 -11.18 52.06 -1.78
N ILE A 75 -10.54 50.90 -1.92
CA ILE A 75 -11.19 49.62 -1.64
C ILE A 75 -11.63 49.52 -0.18
N PHE A 76 -10.89 50.12 0.76
CA PHE A 76 -11.17 50.07 2.20
C PHE A 76 -12.36 50.93 2.63
N ALA A 77 -12.92 51.75 1.73
CA ALA A 77 -14.19 52.45 1.98
C ALA A 77 -15.40 51.50 2.02
N HIS A 78 -15.27 50.28 1.48
CA HIS A 78 -16.32 49.25 1.48
C HIS A 78 -16.30 48.42 2.78
N VAL A 79 -16.48 49.07 3.93
CA VAL A 79 -16.45 48.42 5.25
C VAL A 79 -17.40 47.21 5.33
N GLY A 80 -16.90 46.09 5.85
CA GLY A 80 -17.65 44.83 5.94
C GLY A 80 -17.82 44.04 4.63
N LYS A 81 -17.36 44.57 3.49
CA LYS A 81 -17.42 43.83 2.22
C LYS A 81 -16.36 42.72 2.20
N SER A 82 -16.77 41.54 1.73
CA SER A 82 -15.88 40.44 1.37
C SER A 82 -15.68 40.43 -0.14
N PHE A 83 -14.44 40.33 -0.59
CA PHE A 83 -14.11 40.13 -2.01
C PHE A 83 -13.54 38.72 -2.20
N ASP A 84 -14.02 38.04 -3.23
CA ASP A 84 -13.38 36.81 -3.68
C ASP A 84 -11.94 37.11 -4.10
N ALA A 85 -11.02 36.23 -3.70
CA ALA A 85 -9.61 36.40 -3.96
C ALA A 85 -8.96 35.09 -4.46
N TRP A 86 -7.93 35.24 -5.28
CA TRP A 86 -7.03 34.16 -5.66
C TRP A 86 -5.58 34.53 -5.35
N LEU A 87 -4.90 33.62 -4.66
CA LEU A 87 -3.57 33.79 -4.10
C LEU A 87 -2.56 32.95 -4.87
N ARG A 88 -1.39 33.54 -5.14
CA ARG A 88 -0.21 32.82 -5.65
C ARG A 88 0.91 32.95 -4.64
N PHE A 89 1.28 31.83 -4.02
CA PHE A 89 2.50 31.73 -3.21
C PHE A 89 3.66 31.27 -4.09
N SER A 90 4.81 31.94 -3.98
CA SER A 90 5.96 31.66 -4.84
C SER A 90 7.27 32.09 -4.23
N SER A 91 8.39 31.65 -4.81
CA SER A 91 9.73 32.08 -4.42
C SER A 91 10.61 32.43 -5.61
N ASP A 92 11.61 33.27 -5.35
CA ASP A 92 12.57 33.74 -6.36
C ASP A 92 13.71 32.74 -6.61
N THR A 93 13.33 31.53 -7.01
CA THR A 93 14.23 30.43 -7.40
C THR A 93 13.65 29.64 -8.57
N LEU A 94 14.44 28.72 -9.15
CA LEU A 94 13.94 27.83 -10.20
C LEU A 94 13.03 26.74 -9.61
N PRO A 95 12.00 26.28 -10.35
CA PRO A 95 11.12 25.21 -9.86
C PRO A 95 11.84 23.91 -9.47
N THR A 96 13.01 23.65 -10.07
CA THR A 96 13.83 22.46 -9.82
C THR A 96 14.88 22.63 -8.72
N LEU A 97 15.06 23.84 -8.19
CA LEU A 97 16.02 24.12 -7.12
C LEU A 97 15.31 24.15 -5.77
N GLU A 98 16.10 23.99 -4.70
CA GLU A 98 15.62 24.15 -3.32
C GLU A 98 15.06 25.56 -3.07
N ASP A 99 14.08 25.64 -2.17
CA ASP A 99 13.45 26.88 -1.72
C ASP A 99 13.84 27.26 -0.28
N PHE A 100 14.83 26.57 0.30
CA PHE A 100 15.45 26.95 1.56
C PHE A 100 16.16 28.31 1.42
N LYS A 101 15.91 29.21 2.37
CA LYS A 101 16.44 30.60 2.37
C LYS A 101 16.10 31.43 1.12
N SER A 102 15.06 31.06 0.37
CA SER A 102 14.60 31.82 -0.78
C SER A 102 13.72 33.01 -0.36
N THR A 103 13.72 34.08 -1.17
CA THR A 103 12.76 35.18 -1.00
C THR A 103 11.38 34.73 -1.47
N LEU A 104 10.37 34.90 -0.61
CA LEU A 104 9.00 34.49 -0.86
C LEU A 104 8.14 35.68 -1.29
N GLY A 105 7.20 35.43 -2.19
CA GLY A 105 6.24 36.39 -2.68
C GLY A 105 4.83 35.84 -2.61
N ILE A 106 3.88 36.72 -2.28
CA ILE A 106 2.44 36.46 -2.38
C ILE A 106 1.83 37.49 -3.33
N GLY A 107 1.13 36.98 -4.33
CA GLY A 107 0.28 37.78 -5.19
C GLY A 107 -1.19 37.51 -4.89
N ILE A 108 -1.99 38.56 -4.77
CA ILE A 108 -3.41 38.52 -4.42
C ILE A 108 -4.17 39.21 -5.53
N LYS A 109 -5.09 38.49 -6.18
CA LYS A 109 -6.06 39.08 -7.10
C LYS A 109 -7.43 39.07 -6.47
N LEU A 110 -8.01 40.24 -6.28
CA LEU A 110 -9.39 40.44 -5.85
C LEU A 110 -10.31 40.57 -7.07
N PHE A 111 -11.56 40.15 -6.89
CA PHE A 111 -12.62 40.25 -7.88
C PHE A 111 -13.76 41.13 -7.36
N ASP A 112 -14.62 41.61 -8.26
CA ASP A 112 -15.75 42.52 -7.95
C ASP A 112 -15.33 43.81 -7.21
N VAL A 113 -14.15 44.33 -7.55
CA VAL A 113 -13.65 45.61 -7.03
C VAL A 113 -14.07 46.73 -7.97
N PRO A 114 -14.93 47.67 -7.54
CA PRO A 114 -15.40 48.77 -8.40
C PRO A 114 -14.29 49.80 -8.69
N GLY A 115 -14.58 50.74 -9.60
CA GLY A 115 -13.69 51.85 -9.94
C GLY A 115 -12.74 51.56 -11.12
N LYS A 116 -12.24 52.63 -11.75
CA LYS A 116 -11.38 52.54 -12.94
C LYS A 116 -9.99 52.01 -12.57
N LYS A 117 -9.51 51.01 -13.31
CA LYS A 117 -8.17 50.42 -13.13
C LYS A 117 -7.11 51.19 -13.91
N LEU A 118 -5.93 51.37 -13.33
CA LEU A 118 -4.82 52.11 -13.94
C LEU A 118 -4.00 51.30 -14.96
N LEU A 119 -4.27 50.00 -15.10
CA LEU A 119 -3.59 49.11 -16.04
C LEU A 119 -4.55 48.10 -16.67
N GLY A 120 -4.42 47.89 -17.97
CA GLY A 120 -5.27 46.98 -18.73
C GLY A 120 -6.62 47.61 -19.07
N ASN A 121 -7.69 46.81 -19.07
CA ASN A 121 -9.05 47.30 -19.25
C ASN A 121 -9.46 48.19 -18.03
N PRO A 122 -9.76 49.50 -18.23
CA PRO A 122 -10.15 50.39 -17.14
C PRO A 122 -11.39 49.93 -16.38
N ASP A 123 -12.29 49.20 -17.05
CA ASP A 123 -13.55 48.71 -16.45
C ASP A 123 -13.43 47.29 -15.89
N SER A 124 -12.22 46.71 -15.81
CA SER A 124 -12.02 45.38 -15.25
C SER A 124 -12.40 45.35 -13.75
N PRO A 125 -13.12 44.31 -13.28
CA PRO A 125 -13.52 44.19 -11.88
C PRO A 125 -12.40 43.64 -10.99
N THR A 126 -11.17 43.52 -11.49
CA THR A 126 -10.06 42.89 -10.77
C THR A 126 -9.10 43.91 -10.15
N PHE A 127 -8.55 43.60 -8.98
CA PHE A 127 -7.59 44.44 -8.24
C PHE A 127 -6.45 43.59 -7.70
N ASP A 128 -5.20 44.03 -7.84
CA ASP A 128 -4.02 43.23 -7.48
C ASP A 128 -3.24 43.81 -6.30
N PHE A 129 -2.82 42.95 -5.37
CA PHE A 129 -1.73 43.21 -4.42
C PHE A 129 -0.58 42.25 -4.67
N ILE A 130 0.66 42.74 -4.53
CA ILE A 130 1.87 41.92 -4.60
C ILE A 130 2.76 42.30 -3.42
N LEU A 131 3.12 41.31 -2.62
CA LEU A 131 3.94 41.49 -1.42
C LEU A 131 5.07 40.46 -1.38
N GLN A 132 6.14 40.78 -0.67
CA GLN A 132 7.32 39.92 -0.47
C GLN A 132 7.61 39.73 1.02
N ASN A 133 8.27 38.64 1.42
CA ASN A 133 8.52 38.32 2.84
C ASN A 133 9.68 39.13 3.49
N PHE A 134 9.83 40.39 3.06
CA PHE A 134 10.81 41.34 3.57
C PHE A 134 10.26 42.77 3.52
N ASN A 135 10.58 43.58 4.52
CA ASN A 135 9.98 44.90 4.79
C ASN A 135 10.42 46.02 3.84
N VAL A 136 11.55 45.86 3.14
CA VAL A 136 12.11 46.82 2.17
C VAL A 136 12.52 46.12 0.88
N PHE A 137 12.80 46.89 -0.18
CA PHE A 137 13.46 46.39 -1.38
C PHE A 137 14.99 46.42 -1.20
N PHE A 138 15.75 45.71 -2.04
CA PHE A 138 17.20 45.59 -1.90
C PHE A 138 18.00 46.66 -2.68
N VAL A 139 17.31 47.49 -3.48
CA VAL A 139 17.86 48.67 -4.19
C VAL A 139 16.88 49.84 -4.11
N ASP A 140 17.36 51.08 -4.27
CA ASP A 140 16.57 52.28 -4.01
C ASP A 140 15.69 52.70 -5.19
N THR A 141 16.27 52.73 -6.40
CA THR A 141 15.61 53.28 -7.60
C THR A 141 15.58 52.28 -8.77
N VAL A 142 14.86 52.62 -9.83
CA VAL A 142 14.85 51.84 -11.08
C VAL A 142 16.23 51.78 -11.75
N ALA A 143 17.03 52.85 -11.65
CA ALA A 143 18.37 52.87 -12.21
C ALA A 143 19.28 51.86 -11.49
N ASP A 144 19.18 51.79 -10.16
CA ASP A 144 19.89 50.80 -9.35
C ASP A 144 19.45 49.38 -9.67
N MET A 145 18.13 49.15 -9.81
CA MET A 145 17.58 47.86 -10.22
C MET A 145 18.06 47.45 -11.61
N CYS A 146 18.13 48.38 -12.55
CA CYS A 146 18.68 48.15 -13.88
C CYS A 146 20.16 47.77 -13.81
N ALA A 147 20.98 48.55 -13.10
CA ALA A 147 22.41 48.28 -12.96
C ALA A 147 22.68 46.94 -12.28
N PHE A 148 21.92 46.61 -11.24
CA PHE A 148 21.99 45.32 -10.55
C PHE A 148 21.63 44.15 -11.48
N THR A 149 20.52 44.28 -12.23
CA THR A 149 20.08 43.23 -13.16
C THR A 149 21.08 43.06 -14.31
N LYS A 150 21.66 44.16 -14.82
CA LYS A 150 22.69 44.13 -15.86
C LYS A 150 23.93 43.34 -15.41
N ALA A 151 24.41 43.58 -14.18
CA ALA A 151 25.56 42.87 -13.62
C ALA A 151 25.37 41.34 -13.69
N GLY A 152 24.19 40.84 -13.34
CA GLY A 152 23.91 39.40 -13.39
C GLY A 152 23.58 38.85 -14.77
N VAL A 153 22.73 39.54 -15.53
CA VAL A 153 22.10 39.02 -16.75
C VAL A 153 22.95 39.25 -17.99
N VAL A 154 23.60 40.41 -18.06
CA VAL A 154 24.43 40.82 -19.19
C VAL A 154 25.90 40.53 -18.91
N ASP A 155 26.40 40.98 -17.75
CA ASP A 155 27.83 40.86 -17.42
C ASP A 155 28.15 39.46 -16.84
N GLY A 156 27.14 38.73 -16.35
CA GLY A 156 27.26 37.35 -15.88
C GLY A 156 27.83 37.20 -14.46
N ASP A 157 28.04 38.29 -13.74
CA ASP A 157 28.66 38.31 -12.41
C ASP A 157 28.13 39.48 -11.54
N TYR A 158 27.55 39.16 -10.39
CA TYR A 158 27.03 40.14 -9.44
C TYR A 158 28.11 40.75 -8.54
N ASP A 159 29.27 40.09 -8.38
CA ASP A 159 30.27 40.45 -7.37
C ASP A 159 30.82 41.88 -7.52
N PRO A 160 31.16 42.39 -8.72
CA PRO A 160 31.64 43.76 -8.88
C PRO A 160 30.62 44.82 -8.42
N TYR A 161 29.34 44.59 -8.70
CA TYR A 161 28.27 45.47 -8.26
C TYR A 161 28.10 45.40 -6.73
N LEU A 162 28.01 44.20 -6.17
CA LEU A 162 27.82 44.00 -4.72
C LEU A 162 28.97 44.57 -3.88
N ASN A 163 30.22 44.47 -4.37
CA ASN A 163 31.39 45.04 -3.71
C ASN A 163 31.36 46.58 -3.62
N THR A 164 30.70 47.24 -4.58
CA THR A 164 30.54 48.70 -4.59
C THR A 164 29.22 49.17 -3.97
N HIS A 165 28.28 48.27 -3.70
CA HIS A 165 26.96 48.53 -3.12
C HIS A 165 26.74 47.70 -1.84
N PRO A 166 27.48 47.96 -0.75
CA PRO A 166 27.43 47.13 0.46
C PRO A 166 26.05 47.10 1.14
N LYS A 167 25.25 48.16 0.99
CA LYS A 167 23.86 48.19 1.50
C LYS A 167 23.00 47.15 0.80
N THR A 168 23.11 47.03 -0.53
CA THR A 168 22.41 46.00 -1.32
C THR A 168 22.85 44.60 -0.91
N ALA A 169 24.15 44.38 -0.75
CA ALA A 169 24.68 43.08 -0.31
C ALA A 169 24.15 42.67 1.07
N GLN A 170 24.14 43.59 2.04
CA GLN A 170 23.61 43.35 3.39
C GLN A 170 22.11 43.02 3.38
N LEU A 171 21.33 43.71 2.55
CA LEU A 171 19.90 43.44 2.43
C LEU A 171 19.63 42.07 1.80
N LEU A 172 20.37 41.69 0.76
CA LEU A 172 20.24 40.37 0.13
C LEU A 172 20.61 39.24 1.11
N ASP A 173 21.64 39.42 1.93
CA ASP A 173 22.00 38.46 2.99
C ASP A 173 20.89 38.34 4.05
N ALA A 174 20.33 39.48 4.50
CA ALA A 174 19.22 39.49 5.46
C ALA A 174 17.92 38.88 4.90
N MET A 175 17.71 38.95 3.59
CA MET A 175 16.58 38.32 2.90
C MET A 175 16.73 36.79 2.83
N ALA A 176 17.96 36.27 2.84
CA ALA A 176 18.27 34.84 2.72
C ALA A 176 18.07 34.07 4.05
N LYS A 177 16.83 34.02 4.53
CA LYS A 177 16.46 33.41 5.83
C LYS A 177 15.51 32.21 5.69
N PRO A 178 15.65 31.17 6.53
CA PRO A 178 14.76 30.01 6.48
C PRO A 178 13.33 30.39 6.89
N VAL A 179 12.34 29.72 6.28
CA VAL A 179 10.92 29.95 6.55
C VAL A 179 10.24 28.59 6.69
N ALA A 180 9.45 28.39 7.74
CA ALA A 180 8.76 27.12 7.96
C ALA A 180 7.62 26.86 6.96
N SER A 181 6.89 27.93 6.62
CA SER A 181 5.67 27.87 5.84
C SER A 181 5.42 29.21 5.17
N VAL A 182 4.89 29.19 3.95
CA VAL A 182 4.38 30.39 3.26
C VAL A 182 3.15 30.99 3.98
N LEU A 183 2.52 30.24 4.89
CA LEU A 183 1.39 30.70 5.71
C LEU A 183 1.82 31.32 7.05
N ALA A 184 3.09 31.19 7.45
CA ALA A 184 3.60 31.58 8.76
C ALA A 184 4.62 32.73 8.71
N THR A 185 4.78 33.38 7.56
CA THR A 185 5.72 34.49 7.37
C THR A 185 4.98 35.80 7.05
N PRO A 186 5.43 36.95 7.57
CA PRO A 186 4.88 38.24 7.18
C PRO A 186 5.31 38.65 5.76
N TYR A 187 4.46 39.42 5.07
CA TYR A 187 4.74 39.96 3.74
C TYR A 187 4.51 41.47 3.69
N TRP A 188 5.28 42.22 2.90
CA TRP A 188 5.17 43.67 2.73
C TRP A 188 5.13 44.06 1.25
N SER A 189 4.45 45.16 0.95
CA SER A 189 4.43 45.73 -0.40
C SER A 189 5.78 46.25 -0.86
N GLY A 190 6.67 46.59 0.08
CA GLY A 190 8.01 47.17 -0.13
C GLY A 190 7.97 48.62 -0.62
N LEU A 191 7.07 48.93 -1.55
CA LEU A 191 6.87 50.23 -2.18
C LEU A 191 5.64 50.95 -1.61
N PRO A 192 5.62 52.30 -1.65
CA PRO A 192 4.48 53.10 -1.23
C PRO A 192 3.41 53.21 -2.33
N PHE A 193 2.17 53.40 -1.90
CA PHE A 193 0.99 53.59 -2.73
C PHE A 193 0.29 54.86 -2.27
N SER A 194 -0.38 55.55 -3.19
CA SER A 194 -1.32 56.62 -2.84
C SER A 194 -2.38 56.06 -1.91
N PHE A 195 -2.89 56.92 -1.02
CA PHE A 195 -3.91 56.56 -0.04
C PHE A 195 -4.66 57.82 0.39
N GLY A 196 -5.62 58.25 -0.44
CA GLY A 196 -6.41 59.46 -0.21
C GLY A 196 -5.52 60.70 -0.35
N GLU A 197 -5.41 61.50 0.71
CA GLU A 197 -4.55 62.69 0.74
C GLU A 197 -3.10 62.39 1.18
N THR A 198 -2.76 61.11 1.44
CA THR A 198 -1.42 60.67 1.86
C THR A 198 -0.97 59.43 1.08
N TYR A 199 0.05 58.73 1.58
CA TYR A 199 0.59 57.49 1.04
C TYR A 199 0.61 56.40 2.10
N ALA A 200 0.64 55.14 1.67
CA ALA A 200 0.70 53.99 2.55
C ALA A 200 1.59 52.86 2.02
N LYS A 201 2.11 52.04 2.92
CA LYS A 201 2.63 50.68 2.64
C LYS A 201 1.64 49.64 3.17
N TYR A 202 1.62 48.46 2.55
CA TYR A 202 0.79 47.34 2.97
C TYR A 202 1.62 46.24 3.60
N LYS A 203 1.05 45.54 4.59
CA LYS A 203 1.66 44.39 5.26
C LYS A 203 0.63 43.29 5.48
N LEU A 204 1.02 42.03 5.27
CA LEU A 204 0.28 40.85 5.70
C LEU A 204 0.98 40.28 6.94
N GLU A 205 0.21 40.14 8.01
CA GLU A 205 0.66 39.54 9.26
C GLU A 205 0.01 38.15 9.40
N PRO A 206 0.81 37.05 9.50
CA PRO A 206 0.27 35.71 9.65
C PRO A 206 -0.40 35.56 11.02
N THR A 207 -1.49 34.81 11.07
CA THR A 207 -2.17 34.48 12.34
C THR A 207 -1.59 33.24 13.03
N ILE A 208 -0.69 32.54 12.34
CA ILE A 208 0.03 31.36 12.84
C ILE A 208 1.52 31.66 12.94
N SER A 209 2.18 30.99 13.89
CA SER A 209 3.63 31.03 14.05
C SER A 209 4.15 29.59 14.02
N VAL A 210 5.19 29.35 13.24
CA VAL A 210 5.83 28.04 13.09
C VAL A 210 7.33 28.29 13.02
N ASP A 211 8.10 27.53 13.81
CA ASP A 211 9.54 27.67 13.85
C ASP A 211 10.17 27.21 12.52
N PRO A 212 11.04 28.03 11.90
CA PRO A 212 11.73 27.65 10.68
C PRO A 212 12.68 26.47 10.93
N PRO A 213 12.90 25.61 9.92
CA PRO A 213 13.85 24.52 10.04
C PRO A 213 15.27 25.03 10.32
N THR A 214 15.99 24.34 11.20
CA THR A 214 17.38 24.66 11.56
C THR A 214 18.37 24.22 10.48
N ASP A 215 18.06 23.10 9.83
CA ASP A 215 18.86 22.47 8.79
C ASP A 215 18.15 22.55 7.44
N ASP A 216 18.91 22.37 6.37
CA ASP A 216 18.39 22.39 5.01
C ASP A 216 17.45 21.20 4.75
N PRO A 217 16.17 21.42 4.38
CA PRO A 217 15.24 20.33 4.09
C PRO A 217 15.70 19.47 2.91
N THR A 218 15.65 18.14 3.06
CA THR A 218 16.02 17.20 1.99
C THR A 218 15.03 17.20 0.81
N ASP A 219 13.78 17.61 1.05
CA ASP A 219 12.77 17.75 0.01
C ASP A 219 12.84 19.17 -0.56
N PRO A 220 13.21 19.32 -1.85
CA PRO A 220 13.29 20.64 -2.46
C PRO A 220 11.92 21.30 -2.62
N THR A 221 10.81 20.66 -2.26
CA THR A 221 9.44 21.19 -2.36
C THR A 221 8.76 21.42 -0.99
N TYR A 222 9.52 21.44 0.11
CA TYR A 222 8.97 21.42 1.48
C TYR A 222 7.92 22.53 1.74
N LEU A 223 8.09 23.74 1.17
CA LEU A 223 7.10 24.83 1.31
C LEU A 223 5.79 24.55 0.59
N ALA A 224 5.84 23.90 -0.59
CA ALA A 224 4.66 23.50 -1.35
C ALA A 224 3.94 22.34 -0.66
N ALA A 225 4.70 21.36 -0.18
CA ALA A 225 4.18 20.22 0.57
C ALA A 225 3.51 20.66 1.88
N ASP A 226 4.12 21.59 2.62
CA ASP A 226 3.54 22.18 3.84
C ASP A 226 2.23 22.93 3.54
N LEU A 227 2.21 23.78 2.50
CA LEU A 227 1.01 24.51 2.11
C LEU A 227 -0.16 23.57 1.76
N ALA A 228 0.08 22.55 0.94
CA ALA A 228 -0.94 21.57 0.56
C ALA A 228 -1.45 20.76 1.76
N SER A 229 -0.53 20.33 2.63
CA SER A 229 -0.85 19.57 3.84
C SER A 229 -1.72 20.39 4.81
N ARG A 230 -1.42 21.68 5.01
CA ARG A 230 -2.21 22.54 5.91
C ARG A 230 -3.59 22.86 5.35
N LEU A 231 -3.67 23.29 4.09
CA LEU A 231 -4.94 23.70 3.48
C LEU A 231 -5.90 22.53 3.23
N SER A 232 -5.39 21.30 3.09
CA SER A 232 -6.26 20.12 3.04
C SER A 232 -6.90 19.77 4.39
N ARG A 233 -6.30 20.22 5.51
CA ARG A 233 -6.75 19.92 6.88
C ARG A 233 -7.56 21.03 7.54
N GLY A 234 -7.44 22.27 7.09
CA GLY A 234 -8.15 23.39 7.70
C GLY A 234 -7.90 24.74 7.03
N GLU A 235 -8.48 25.77 7.62
CA GLU A 235 -8.39 27.16 7.20
C GLU A 235 -7.08 27.82 7.65
N ALA A 236 -6.58 28.78 6.86
CA ALA A 236 -5.48 29.68 7.23
C ALA A 236 -5.88 31.16 7.10
N ARG A 237 -5.24 32.06 7.87
CA ARG A 237 -5.58 33.49 7.88
C ARG A 237 -4.36 34.40 7.95
N PHE A 238 -4.46 35.56 7.31
CA PHE A 238 -3.59 36.72 7.51
C PHE A 238 -4.40 37.95 7.89
N ARG A 239 -3.81 38.85 8.69
CA ARG A 239 -4.29 40.22 8.86
C ARG A 239 -3.64 41.12 7.83
N PHE A 240 -4.44 41.85 7.06
CA PHE A 240 -3.99 42.86 6.11
C PHE A 240 -3.91 44.22 6.81
N MET A 241 -2.74 44.83 6.76
CA MET A 241 -2.37 46.02 7.52
C MET A 241 -2.03 47.17 6.57
N VAL A 242 -2.39 48.40 6.97
CA VAL A 242 -2.05 49.65 6.29
C VAL A 242 -1.16 50.49 7.20
N GLN A 243 0.01 50.89 6.70
CA GLN A 243 0.94 51.79 7.37
C GLN A 243 0.96 53.14 6.63
N LEU A 244 0.42 54.20 7.25
CA LEU A 244 0.34 55.53 6.62
C LEU A 244 1.70 56.26 6.65
N ARG A 245 1.91 57.18 5.71
CA ARG A 245 3.07 58.07 5.73
C ARG A 245 2.83 59.24 6.68
N THR A 246 3.52 59.25 7.82
CA THR A 246 3.38 60.28 8.87
C THR A 246 4.54 61.26 8.91
N VAL A 247 5.76 60.82 8.57
CA VAL A 247 6.99 61.65 8.63
C VAL A 247 7.70 61.64 7.27
N PRO A 248 7.40 62.60 6.38
CA PRO A 248 7.92 62.65 5.02
C PRO A 248 9.44 62.43 4.86
N ASP A 249 10.24 63.05 5.72
CA ASP A 249 11.71 63.00 5.68
C ASP A 249 12.30 61.64 6.07
N ARG A 250 11.52 60.79 6.73
CA ARG A 250 11.91 59.44 7.19
C ARG A 250 11.18 58.33 6.43
N MET A 251 10.23 58.72 5.58
CA MET A 251 9.37 57.83 4.82
C MET A 251 9.38 58.26 3.35
N PRO A 252 10.53 58.08 2.65
CA PRO A 252 10.68 58.51 1.27
C PRO A 252 9.77 57.72 0.33
N LEU A 253 9.44 58.33 -0.80
CA LEU A 253 8.56 57.74 -1.82
C LEU A 253 9.33 57.00 -2.92
N ASP A 254 10.62 57.28 -3.10
CA ASP A 254 11.47 56.69 -4.15
C ASP A 254 12.89 56.37 -3.63
N GLU A 255 12.94 55.71 -2.47
CA GLU A 255 14.16 55.13 -1.85
C GLU A 255 13.75 53.80 -1.18
N ALA A 256 13.60 52.76 -1.98
CA ALA A 256 12.91 51.54 -1.56
C ALA A 256 13.68 50.68 -0.51
N THR A 257 14.96 50.98 -0.25
CA THR A 257 15.72 50.33 0.84
C THR A 257 15.49 50.96 2.21
N VAL A 258 14.77 52.09 2.29
CA VAL A 258 14.46 52.78 3.55
C VAL A 258 13.23 52.16 4.21
N GLU A 259 13.45 51.58 5.39
CA GLU A 259 12.37 51.08 6.25
C GLU A 259 11.56 52.26 6.83
N TRP A 260 10.23 52.14 6.80
CA TRP A 260 9.35 53.09 7.47
C TRP A 260 9.17 52.66 8.93
N PRO A 261 9.69 53.41 9.92
CA PRO A 261 9.71 52.95 11.31
C PRO A 261 8.29 52.78 11.87
N GLU A 262 7.97 51.58 12.36
CA GLU A 262 6.64 51.25 12.89
C GLU A 262 6.30 52.02 14.18
N ASP A 263 7.29 52.57 14.90
CA ASP A 263 7.09 53.46 16.06
C ASP A 263 6.59 54.86 15.65
N LEU A 264 6.96 55.33 14.46
CA LEU A 264 6.50 56.60 13.88
C LEU A 264 5.19 56.47 13.10
N SER A 265 4.90 55.28 12.59
CA SER A 265 3.63 54.94 11.95
C SER A 265 3.32 53.45 12.14
N PRO A 266 2.49 53.11 13.14
CA PRO A 266 2.09 51.72 13.38
C PRO A 266 1.22 51.18 12.23
N PRO A 267 1.45 49.95 11.74
CA PRO A 267 0.53 49.30 10.81
C PRO A 267 -0.82 49.04 11.48
N ILE A 268 -1.91 49.44 10.84
CA ILE A 268 -3.28 49.24 11.35
C ILE A 268 -3.95 48.10 10.59
N HIS A 269 -4.55 47.15 11.32
CA HIS A 269 -5.29 46.04 10.75
C HIS A 269 -6.58 46.52 10.09
N VAL A 270 -6.68 46.40 8.77
CA VAL A 270 -7.81 46.90 7.98
C VAL A 270 -8.70 45.82 7.34
N ALA A 271 -8.18 44.62 7.11
CA ALA A 271 -8.94 43.52 6.52
C ALA A 271 -8.35 42.16 6.90
N ASP A 272 -9.16 41.10 6.91
CA ASP A 272 -8.71 39.72 7.06
C ASP A 272 -8.62 39.03 5.69
N LEU A 273 -7.52 38.36 5.40
CA LEU A 273 -7.40 37.44 4.28
C LEU A 273 -7.60 36.01 4.77
N VAL A 274 -8.74 35.42 4.43
CA VAL A 274 -9.17 34.10 4.88
C VAL A 274 -9.02 33.07 3.77
N ILE A 275 -8.25 32.02 4.02
CA ILE A 275 -7.96 30.96 3.06
C ILE A 275 -8.69 29.69 3.55
N PRO A 276 -9.86 29.34 2.98
CA PRO A 276 -10.62 28.18 3.44
C PRO A 276 -9.87 26.87 3.17
N GLN A 277 -10.27 25.81 3.87
CA GLN A 277 -9.84 24.44 3.59
C GLN A 277 -10.12 24.11 2.11
N GLN A 278 -9.10 23.66 1.40
CA GLN A 278 -9.18 23.32 -0.01
C GLN A 278 -8.05 22.39 -0.44
N ASP A 279 -8.28 21.62 -1.49
CA ASP A 279 -7.22 20.90 -2.21
C ASP A 279 -6.59 21.82 -3.26
N ILE A 280 -5.43 22.40 -2.94
CA ILE A 280 -4.71 23.26 -3.89
C ILE A 280 -4.06 22.48 -5.04
N ASN A 281 -4.02 21.14 -4.95
CA ASN A 281 -3.55 20.26 -6.01
C ASN A 281 -4.69 19.83 -6.95
N ALA A 282 -5.91 20.34 -6.73
CA ALA A 282 -7.05 20.07 -7.60
C ALA A 282 -6.73 20.41 -9.06
N ARG A 283 -7.25 19.60 -9.98
CA ARG A 283 -6.94 19.69 -11.42
C ARG A 283 -7.14 21.11 -11.95
N GLY A 284 -6.11 21.61 -12.63
CA GLY A 284 -6.07 22.94 -13.24
C GLY A 284 -5.95 24.10 -12.26
N GLN A 285 -5.90 23.89 -10.94
CA GLN A 285 -5.75 24.99 -9.96
C GLN A 285 -4.42 25.71 -10.11
N ALA A 286 -3.32 24.96 -10.24
CA ALA A 286 -2.01 25.49 -10.58
C ALA A 286 -2.03 26.27 -11.90
N ASP A 287 -2.59 25.68 -12.97
CA ASP A 287 -2.70 26.32 -14.29
C ASP A 287 -3.49 27.63 -14.22
N TYR A 288 -4.59 27.67 -13.46
CA TYR A 288 -5.39 28.88 -13.30
C TYR A 288 -4.57 30.01 -12.67
N GLY A 289 -3.90 29.76 -11.54
CA GLY A 289 -3.09 30.78 -10.88
C GLY A 289 -1.83 31.17 -11.65
N GLU A 290 -1.26 30.25 -12.41
CA GLU A 290 -0.23 30.60 -13.38
C GLU A 290 -0.80 31.48 -14.50
N ASN A 291 -1.99 31.23 -15.02
CA ASN A 291 -2.60 32.04 -16.08
C ASN A 291 -3.04 33.45 -15.63
N LEU A 292 -3.26 33.69 -14.34
CA LEU A 292 -3.51 35.03 -13.80
C LEU A 292 -2.30 35.94 -14.03
N SER A 293 -2.52 37.18 -14.46
CA SER A 293 -1.49 38.22 -14.41
C SER A 293 -1.64 38.98 -13.11
N MET A 294 -0.53 39.44 -12.55
CA MET A 294 -0.55 40.24 -11.34
C MET A 294 0.34 41.44 -11.56
N ASN A 295 -0.20 42.64 -11.35
CA ASN A 295 0.55 43.87 -11.49
C ASN A 295 0.08 44.89 -10.47
N ILE A 296 0.99 45.48 -9.70
CA ILE A 296 0.67 46.46 -8.65
C ILE A 296 -0.05 47.72 -9.17
N TRP A 297 -0.06 47.96 -10.48
CA TRP A 297 -0.82 49.04 -11.12
C TRP A 297 -2.26 48.67 -11.50
N ARG A 298 -2.67 47.41 -11.31
CA ARG A 298 -4.07 47.01 -11.46
C ARG A 298 -4.84 47.35 -10.19
N VAL A 299 -4.97 48.64 -9.96
CA VAL A 299 -5.59 49.25 -8.77
C VAL A 299 -6.36 50.50 -9.20
N THR A 300 -7.10 51.12 -8.28
CA THR A 300 -7.76 52.41 -8.51
C THR A 300 -6.80 53.58 -8.23
N GLU A 301 -7.16 54.80 -8.64
CA GLU A 301 -6.31 55.99 -8.45
C GLU A 301 -5.95 56.22 -6.97
N GLU A 302 -6.88 55.95 -6.05
CA GLU A 302 -6.68 56.07 -4.60
C GLU A 302 -5.60 55.13 -4.06
N HIS A 303 -5.22 54.10 -4.83
CA HIS A 303 -4.19 53.13 -4.50
C HIS A 303 -3.04 53.16 -5.51
N LYS A 304 -2.87 54.23 -6.29
CA LYS A 304 -1.82 54.31 -7.30
C LYS A 304 -0.42 54.10 -6.71
N PRO A 305 0.38 53.13 -7.21
CA PRO A 305 1.77 52.92 -6.76
C PRO A 305 2.63 54.15 -7.02
N VAL A 306 3.66 54.37 -6.20
CA VAL A 306 4.56 55.52 -6.29
C VAL A 306 6.02 55.07 -6.24
N GLY A 307 6.87 55.74 -7.00
CA GLY A 307 8.31 55.49 -7.08
C GLY A 307 8.73 54.86 -8.40
N SER A 308 9.99 55.06 -8.77
CA SER A 308 10.57 54.64 -10.05
C SER A 308 10.55 53.12 -10.24
N ILE A 309 10.77 52.34 -9.18
CA ILE A 309 10.66 50.87 -9.22
C ILE A 309 9.20 50.45 -9.48
N ALA A 310 8.22 51.19 -8.96
CA ALA A 310 6.82 50.92 -9.23
C ALA A 310 6.53 51.13 -10.73
N ASP A 311 7.00 52.23 -11.32
CA ASP A 311 6.88 52.51 -12.75
C ASP A 311 7.49 51.38 -13.62
N ALA A 312 8.64 50.85 -13.22
CA ALA A 312 9.27 49.71 -13.88
C ALA A 312 8.41 48.44 -13.82
N ARG A 313 7.88 48.11 -12.63
CA ARG A 313 6.98 46.95 -12.44
C ARG A 313 5.72 47.07 -13.30
N ARG A 314 5.23 48.28 -13.58
CA ARG A 314 4.11 48.51 -14.51
C ARG A 314 4.40 47.88 -15.87
N VAL A 315 5.54 48.24 -16.46
CA VAL A 315 5.93 47.87 -17.82
C VAL A 315 6.41 46.43 -17.89
N VAL A 316 7.35 46.04 -17.02
CA VAL A 316 8.01 44.73 -17.07
C VAL A 316 7.01 43.60 -16.79
N TYR A 317 6.15 43.74 -15.77
CA TYR A 317 5.18 42.68 -15.46
C TYR A 317 4.09 42.57 -16.53
N ALA A 318 3.70 43.68 -17.15
CA ALA A 318 2.75 43.66 -18.26
C ALA A 318 3.34 42.93 -19.48
N ALA A 319 4.56 43.29 -19.89
CA ALA A 319 5.26 42.65 -21.01
C ALA A 319 5.50 41.14 -20.75
N ALA A 320 5.93 40.78 -19.55
CA ALA A 320 6.16 39.39 -19.17
C ALA A 320 4.87 38.54 -19.17
N ALA A 321 3.75 39.13 -18.73
CA ALA A 321 2.45 38.47 -18.74
C ALA A 321 1.92 38.31 -20.16
N GLU A 322 2.07 39.33 -21.01
CA GLU A 322 1.68 39.31 -22.42
C GLU A 322 2.45 38.24 -23.21
N LEU A 323 3.78 38.23 -23.14
CA LEU A 323 4.60 37.22 -23.82
C LEU A 323 4.21 35.80 -23.39
N ARG A 324 4.11 35.56 -22.07
CA ARG A 324 3.73 34.25 -21.53
C ARG A 324 2.36 33.80 -22.01
N ARG A 325 1.37 34.69 -21.98
CA ARG A 325 0.00 34.36 -22.39
C ARG A 325 -0.08 34.08 -23.89
N ASN A 326 0.56 34.90 -24.70
CA ASN A 326 0.61 34.72 -26.14
C ASN A 326 1.22 33.37 -26.52
N VAL A 327 2.35 32.99 -25.91
CA VAL A 327 3.03 31.72 -26.22
C VAL A 327 2.31 30.51 -25.62
N ASN A 328 1.71 30.63 -24.43
CA ASN A 328 0.93 29.54 -23.82
C ASN A 328 -0.48 29.38 -24.41
N GLY A 329 -0.90 30.21 -25.37
CA GLY A 329 -2.23 30.16 -25.97
C GLY A 329 -3.37 30.60 -25.03
N ILE A 330 -3.08 31.53 -24.12
CA ILE A 330 -4.02 32.06 -23.13
C ILE A 330 -4.52 33.45 -23.56
N PRO A 331 -5.82 33.78 -23.41
CA PRO A 331 -6.32 35.12 -23.71
C PRO A 331 -5.57 36.23 -22.97
N VAL A 332 -5.36 37.37 -23.64
CA VAL A 332 -4.53 38.49 -23.13
C VAL A 332 -5.18 39.24 -21.94
N GLY A 333 -6.48 39.07 -21.69
CA GLY A 333 -7.23 39.70 -20.59
C GLY A 333 -7.18 38.95 -19.24
N GLU A 334 -7.59 39.63 -18.16
CA GLU A 334 -7.91 38.95 -16.90
C GLU A 334 -9.31 38.34 -16.94
N PRO A 335 -9.56 37.29 -16.15
CA PRO A 335 -10.93 36.88 -15.87
C PRO A 335 -11.69 37.97 -15.11
N ASP A 336 -12.92 38.26 -15.54
CA ASP A 336 -13.81 39.21 -14.85
C ASP A 336 -14.54 38.58 -13.65
N VAL A 337 -14.59 37.24 -13.60
CA VAL A 337 -15.19 36.47 -12.50
C VAL A 337 -14.16 35.50 -11.91
N PRO A 338 -14.17 35.30 -10.59
CA PRO A 338 -13.28 34.32 -9.96
C PRO A 338 -13.63 32.92 -10.45
N ARG A 339 -12.62 32.07 -10.63
CA ARG A 339 -12.87 30.64 -10.83
C ARG A 339 -13.57 30.09 -9.58
N PRO A 340 -14.67 29.33 -9.70
CA PRO A 340 -15.27 28.64 -8.57
C PRO A 340 -14.28 27.67 -7.91
N GLN A 341 -14.27 27.61 -6.56
CA GLN A 341 -13.43 26.69 -5.79
C GLN A 341 -13.67 25.22 -6.20
N SER A 342 -14.90 24.89 -6.56
CA SER A 342 -15.27 23.63 -7.18
C SER A 342 -15.77 23.88 -8.60
N VAL A 343 -14.98 23.47 -9.59
CA VAL A 343 -15.54 23.08 -10.89
C VAL A 343 -15.66 21.57 -10.80
N PRO A 344 -16.86 20.99 -10.62
CA PRO A 344 -17.04 19.58 -10.94
C PRO A 344 -16.58 19.47 -12.39
N ALA A 345 -15.48 18.77 -12.61
CA ALA A 345 -15.11 18.46 -13.97
C ALA A 345 -16.35 17.81 -14.59
N PRO A 346 -16.83 18.25 -15.77
CA PRO A 346 -17.76 17.43 -16.52
C PRO A 346 -17.13 16.05 -16.59
N GLY A 347 -17.91 14.99 -16.33
CA GLY A 347 -17.45 13.61 -16.25
C GLY A 347 -16.89 13.09 -17.58
N GLY A 348 -15.80 13.68 -18.06
CA GLY A 348 -14.86 13.05 -18.95
C GLY A 348 -14.05 12.12 -18.08
N ILE A 349 -14.27 10.82 -18.27
CA ILE A 349 -13.37 9.80 -17.75
C ILE A 349 -12.02 10.10 -18.41
N ASP A 350 -11.00 10.46 -17.63
CA ASP A 350 -9.65 10.50 -18.17
C ASP A 350 -9.26 9.07 -18.51
N THR A 351 -9.36 8.73 -19.79
CA THR A 351 -9.01 7.42 -20.33
C THR A 351 -7.55 7.35 -20.76
N THR A 352 -6.74 8.38 -20.47
CA THR A 352 -5.31 8.37 -20.82
C THR A 352 -4.57 7.49 -19.84
N ILE A 353 -4.13 6.33 -20.30
CA ILE A 353 -3.30 5.43 -19.49
C ILE A 353 -1.87 5.99 -19.44
N VAL A 354 -1.39 6.29 -18.23
CA VAL A 354 -0.03 6.81 -18.00
C VAL A 354 0.87 5.80 -17.28
N ARG A 355 0.28 4.78 -16.65
CA ARG A 355 0.97 3.65 -16.02
C ARG A 355 0.10 2.39 -16.11
N ALA A 356 0.70 1.23 -15.95
CA ALA A 356 0.01 -0.04 -15.87
C ALA A 356 0.47 -0.83 -14.63
N VAL A 357 -0.37 -1.75 -14.14
CA VAL A 357 -0.05 -2.57 -12.97
C VAL A 357 -0.49 -4.01 -13.23
N ILE A 358 0.35 -4.97 -12.84
CA ILE A 358 0.06 -6.40 -12.93
C ILE A 358 -0.73 -6.85 -11.69
N HIS A 359 -1.82 -7.58 -11.89
CA HIS A 359 -2.65 -8.16 -10.84
C HIS A 359 -2.90 -9.66 -11.08
N PRO A 360 -2.94 -10.51 -10.04
CA PRO A 360 -2.72 -10.17 -8.64
C PRO A 360 -1.27 -9.71 -8.37
N ALA A 361 -1.08 -8.87 -7.35
CA ALA A 361 0.23 -8.40 -6.91
C ALA A 361 1.13 -9.58 -6.47
N ILE A 362 0.53 -10.61 -5.88
CA ILE A 362 1.16 -11.89 -5.55
C ILE A 362 0.24 -13.00 -6.05
N GLY A 363 0.59 -13.64 -7.16
CA GLY A 363 -0.14 -14.78 -7.70
C GLY A 363 0.24 -16.09 -7.03
N ILE A 364 -0.74 -16.95 -6.78
CA ILE A 364 -0.55 -18.24 -6.12
C ILE A 364 -0.80 -19.38 -7.11
N ALA A 365 0.28 -20.02 -7.53
CA ALA A 365 0.24 -21.31 -8.22
C ALA A 365 0.40 -22.43 -7.19
N ARG A 366 -0.16 -23.61 -7.47
CA ARG A 366 -0.03 -24.78 -6.59
C ARG A 366 0.42 -26.01 -7.35
N ILE A 367 1.26 -26.78 -6.68
CA ILE A 367 1.74 -28.08 -7.11
C ILE A 367 0.57 -29.03 -7.40
N GLY A 368 0.74 -29.86 -8.43
CA GLY A 368 -0.13 -30.97 -8.79
C GLY A 368 0.63 -31.97 -9.68
N ASP A 369 0.39 -33.26 -9.49
CA ASP A 369 1.07 -34.36 -10.19
C ASP A 369 0.44 -34.71 -11.55
N ALA A 370 -0.67 -34.08 -11.94
CA ALA A 370 -1.23 -34.20 -13.28
C ALA A 370 -0.23 -33.69 -14.33
N LYS A 371 -0.02 -34.49 -15.38
CA LYS A 371 1.00 -34.18 -16.40
C LYS A 371 0.67 -32.94 -17.23
N THR A 372 -0.61 -32.74 -17.54
CA THR A 372 -1.04 -31.70 -18.50
C THR A 372 -2.24 -30.89 -18.03
N GLU A 373 -3.14 -31.47 -17.23
CA GLU A 373 -4.36 -30.80 -16.78
C GLU A 373 -4.08 -29.82 -15.64
N TYR A 374 -4.81 -28.70 -15.65
CA TYR A 374 -4.72 -27.64 -14.66
C TYR A 374 -6.05 -26.88 -14.57
N PHE A 375 -6.19 -26.03 -13.56
CA PHE A 375 -7.28 -25.07 -13.43
C PHE A 375 -6.72 -23.70 -13.02
N ILE A 376 -7.46 -22.63 -13.28
CA ILE A 376 -7.09 -21.27 -12.84
C ILE A 376 -7.46 -21.12 -11.37
N GLY A 377 -6.55 -20.55 -10.56
CA GLY A 377 -6.83 -20.20 -9.17
C GLY A 377 -7.98 -19.19 -9.03
N PRO A 378 -8.45 -18.95 -7.80
CA PRO A 378 -9.56 -18.03 -7.55
C PRO A 378 -9.21 -16.59 -7.97
N GLU A 379 -10.12 -15.95 -8.71
CA GLU A 379 -10.05 -14.53 -9.09
C GLU A 379 -11.09 -13.66 -8.36
N VAL A 380 -11.94 -14.28 -7.53
CA VAL A 380 -12.91 -13.63 -6.63
C VAL A 380 -12.89 -14.31 -5.27
N THR A 381 -13.34 -13.62 -4.21
CA THR A 381 -13.55 -14.24 -2.89
C THR A 381 -14.99 -14.70 -2.70
N ASP A 382 -15.19 -15.63 -1.76
CA ASP A 382 -16.50 -16.01 -1.23
C ASP A 382 -17.51 -16.46 -2.30
N ALA A 383 -17.00 -17.13 -3.36
CA ALA A 383 -17.84 -17.68 -4.42
C ALA A 383 -18.95 -18.57 -3.79
N PRO A 384 -20.22 -18.41 -4.21
CA PRO A 384 -21.32 -19.16 -3.62
C PRO A 384 -21.10 -20.68 -3.72
N PRO A 385 -21.39 -21.49 -2.67
CA PRO A 385 -21.19 -22.93 -2.70
C PRO A 385 -21.94 -23.67 -3.83
N GLU A 386 -23.06 -23.11 -4.33
CA GLU A 386 -23.76 -23.61 -5.51
C GLU A 386 -22.93 -23.58 -6.80
N ASN A 387 -21.92 -22.69 -6.86
CA ASN A 387 -21.00 -22.55 -7.98
C ASN A 387 -19.71 -23.35 -7.78
N ALA A 388 -19.61 -24.11 -6.69
CA ALA A 388 -18.46 -24.97 -6.46
C ALA A 388 -18.31 -25.98 -7.62
N PRO A 389 -17.07 -26.32 -8.00
CA PRO A 389 -16.85 -27.30 -9.05
C PRO A 389 -17.49 -28.66 -8.69
N PRO A 390 -17.85 -29.48 -9.71
CA PRO A 390 -18.40 -30.80 -9.45
C PRO A 390 -17.38 -31.70 -8.71
N PRO A 391 -17.83 -32.76 -8.01
CA PRO A 391 -16.93 -33.68 -7.33
C PRO A 391 -15.84 -34.24 -8.26
N SER A 392 -14.63 -34.43 -7.72
CA SER A 392 -13.43 -34.86 -8.45
C SER A 392 -12.88 -33.84 -9.46
N PHE A 393 -13.33 -32.58 -9.44
CA PHE A 393 -12.86 -31.54 -10.37
C PHE A 393 -11.36 -31.33 -10.30
N TYR A 394 -10.78 -31.36 -9.10
CA TYR A 394 -9.36 -31.09 -8.86
C TYR A 394 -8.43 -32.24 -9.29
N ARG A 395 -8.98 -33.32 -9.85
CA ARG A 395 -8.24 -34.48 -10.33
C ARG A 395 -8.43 -34.68 -11.82
N ASP A 396 -7.38 -35.18 -12.48
CA ASP A 396 -7.46 -35.64 -13.86
C ASP A 396 -8.06 -37.06 -13.94
N THR A 397 -8.26 -37.57 -15.15
CA THR A 397 -8.84 -38.90 -15.37
C THR A 397 -7.99 -40.06 -14.82
N THR A 398 -6.71 -39.84 -14.54
CA THR A 398 -5.81 -40.84 -13.92
C THR A 398 -5.88 -40.80 -12.39
N GLY A 399 -6.58 -39.81 -11.84
CA GLY A 399 -6.66 -39.54 -10.41
C GLY A 399 -5.53 -38.66 -9.89
N ALA A 400 -4.67 -38.10 -10.74
CA ALA A 400 -3.62 -37.16 -10.32
C ALA A 400 -4.21 -35.77 -10.06
N ILE A 401 -3.63 -35.01 -9.12
CA ILE A 401 -4.05 -33.65 -8.76
C ILE A 401 -3.67 -32.69 -9.89
N LYS A 402 -4.66 -31.95 -10.38
CA LYS A 402 -4.44 -30.86 -11.35
C LYS A 402 -3.61 -29.75 -10.71
N ARG A 403 -2.67 -29.19 -11.47
CA ARG A 403 -1.95 -27.98 -11.04
C ARG A 403 -2.93 -26.80 -10.94
N GLN A 404 -2.77 -25.96 -9.92
CA GLN A 404 -3.44 -24.65 -9.88
C GLN A 404 -2.54 -23.62 -10.55
N ALA A 405 -3.04 -22.95 -11.57
CA ALA A 405 -2.33 -21.88 -12.26
C ALA A 405 -2.64 -20.51 -11.65
N ALA A 406 -1.64 -19.65 -11.58
CA ALA A 406 -1.84 -18.23 -11.33
C ALA A 406 -2.04 -17.51 -12.67
N ARG A 407 -3.19 -16.84 -12.85
CA ARG A 407 -3.43 -15.98 -14.01
C ARG A 407 -3.16 -14.53 -13.63
N PHE A 408 -2.37 -13.84 -14.44
CA PHE A 408 -2.05 -12.43 -14.26
C PHE A 408 -2.66 -11.59 -15.39
N ARG A 409 -3.23 -10.46 -14.98
CA ARG A 409 -3.86 -9.43 -15.80
C ARG A 409 -3.10 -8.13 -15.64
N ILE A 410 -3.19 -7.23 -16.62
CA ILE A 410 -2.60 -5.90 -16.53
C ILE A 410 -3.74 -4.89 -16.59
N TYR A 411 -3.75 -3.91 -15.70
CA TYR A 411 -4.70 -2.80 -15.75
C TYR A 411 -3.97 -1.49 -16.01
N GLY A 412 -4.51 -0.67 -16.91
CA GLY A 412 -4.03 0.67 -17.20
C GLY A 412 -4.68 1.69 -16.26
N TYR A 413 -3.89 2.64 -15.77
CA TYR A 413 -4.32 3.67 -14.84
C TYR A 413 -4.06 5.07 -15.41
N ASN A 414 -4.98 5.99 -15.14
CA ASN A 414 -4.81 7.39 -15.49
C ASN A 414 -3.91 8.13 -14.49
N ALA A 415 -3.68 9.42 -14.73
CA ALA A 415 -2.82 10.25 -13.87
C ALA A 415 -3.40 10.46 -12.45
N ALA A 416 -4.71 10.30 -12.26
CA ALA A 416 -5.36 10.35 -10.95
C ALA A 416 -5.26 9.02 -10.17
N GLY A 417 -4.81 7.95 -10.83
CA GLY A 417 -4.72 6.61 -10.24
C GLY A 417 -6.00 5.79 -10.38
N ASP A 418 -6.97 6.22 -11.19
CA ASP A 418 -8.16 5.44 -11.49
C ASP A 418 -7.87 4.37 -12.53
N VAL A 419 -8.54 3.23 -12.42
CA VAL A 419 -8.50 2.14 -13.41
C VAL A 419 -9.24 2.58 -14.68
N VAL A 420 -8.54 2.59 -15.82
CA VAL A 420 -9.11 2.95 -17.12
C VAL A 420 -9.64 1.72 -17.86
N SER A 421 -8.85 0.66 -17.95
CA SER A 421 -9.20 -0.60 -18.60
C SER A 421 -8.25 -1.72 -18.22
N GLU A 422 -8.66 -2.97 -18.44
CA GLU A 422 -7.72 -4.09 -18.59
C GLU A 422 -6.93 -3.91 -19.91
N LEU A 423 -5.64 -4.23 -19.88
CA LEU A 423 -4.77 -4.29 -21.05
C LEU A 423 -4.64 -5.74 -21.50
N THR A 424 -5.03 -6.00 -22.73
CA THR A 424 -4.98 -7.31 -23.39
C THR A 424 -4.29 -7.16 -24.75
N SER A 425 -4.11 -8.27 -25.46
CA SER A 425 -3.61 -8.24 -26.83
C SER A 425 -4.53 -7.52 -27.84
N ASP A 426 -5.71 -7.00 -27.43
CA ASP A 426 -6.59 -6.19 -28.28
C ASP A 426 -6.23 -4.70 -28.26
N ASN A 427 -5.65 -4.22 -27.17
CA ASN A 427 -5.45 -2.79 -26.94
C ASN A 427 -4.03 -2.42 -26.51
N ALA A 428 -3.14 -3.40 -26.32
CA ALA A 428 -1.74 -3.19 -25.99
C ALA A 428 -0.84 -4.30 -26.54
N ASP A 429 0.41 -3.96 -26.84
CA ASP A 429 1.48 -4.93 -27.06
C ASP A 429 2.06 -5.33 -25.70
N ILE A 430 1.99 -6.62 -25.36
CA ILE A 430 2.38 -7.12 -24.03
C ILE A 430 3.45 -8.21 -24.17
N HIS A 431 4.59 -7.99 -23.51
CA HIS A 431 5.66 -8.98 -23.36
C HIS A 431 5.87 -9.31 -21.89
N TRP A 432 5.55 -10.53 -21.49
CA TRP A 432 5.67 -11.00 -20.11
C TRP A 432 7.09 -11.48 -19.80
N THR A 433 7.59 -11.05 -18.65
CA THR A 433 8.81 -11.36 -17.88
C THR A 433 8.66 -12.25 -16.64
N VAL A 434 9.02 -13.53 -16.58
CA VAL A 434 8.98 -14.26 -15.28
C VAL A 434 10.31 -14.90 -14.94
N HIS A 435 10.77 -14.76 -13.70
CA HIS A 435 11.98 -15.41 -13.18
C HIS A 435 11.68 -16.05 -11.83
N VAL A 436 11.50 -17.36 -11.78
CA VAL A 436 11.32 -18.11 -10.52
C VAL A 436 12.57 -18.89 -10.16
N ALA A 437 12.80 -19.10 -8.86
CA ALA A 437 13.85 -19.97 -8.35
C ALA A 437 13.41 -20.67 -7.04
N ASN A 438 14.10 -21.76 -6.69
CA ASN A 438 14.02 -22.38 -5.37
C ASN A 438 15.37 -22.22 -4.65
N ARG A 439 15.35 -21.61 -3.47
CA ARG A 439 16.56 -21.37 -2.65
C ARG A 439 16.50 -22.02 -1.28
N LYS A 440 15.56 -22.93 -1.02
CA LYS A 440 15.38 -23.58 0.30
C LYS A 440 16.64 -24.28 0.79
N ALA A 441 17.29 -25.06 -0.08
CA ALA A 441 18.51 -25.80 0.26
C ALA A 441 19.74 -24.89 0.43
N GLN A 442 19.73 -23.71 -0.21
CA GLN A 442 20.75 -22.67 -0.11
C GLN A 442 20.59 -21.79 1.14
N TRP A 443 19.45 -21.87 1.82
CA TRP A 443 19.12 -20.98 2.94
C TRP A 443 19.49 -21.55 4.31
N TYR A 444 19.11 -20.82 5.37
CA TYR A 444 19.28 -21.22 6.76
C TYR A 444 18.22 -22.23 7.18
N GLN A 445 18.51 -22.94 8.27
CA GLN A 445 17.55 -23.85 8.89
C GLN A 445 16.37 -23.07 9.46
N PHE A 446 15.18 -23.67 9.43
CA PHE A 446 14.01 -23.20 10.16
C PHE A 446 13.89 -23.98 11.48
N GLN A 447 13.85 -23.28 12.62
CA GLN A 447 13.54 -23.87 13.93
C GLN A 447 12.24 -23.27 14.51
N TYR A 448 12.14 -21.94 14.45
CA TYR A 448 10.98 -21.14 14.85
C TYR A 448 11.05 -19.79 14.11
N ALA A 449 9.97 -18.99 14.16
CA ALA A 449 9.98 -17.65 13.60
C ALA A 449 11.00 -16.76 14.36
N LEU A 450 11.88 -16.05 13.65
CA LEU A 450 12.99 -15.30 14.27
C LEU A 450 12.58 -13.93 14.81
N ASP A 451 11.39 -13.45 14.48
CA ASP A 451 10.85 -12.12 14.80
C ASP A 451 9.87 -12.14 16.00
N ILE A 452 9.65 -13.29 16.64
CA ILE A 452 8.83 -13.37 17.85
C ILE A 452 9.65 -12.95 19.09
N PRO A 453 9.01 -12.36 20.12
CA PRO A 453 9.70 -11.95 21.34
C PRO A 453 10.50 -13.06 22.03
N GLU A 454 9.98 -14.29 22.01
CA GLU A 454 10.63 -15.47 22.58
C GLU A 454 11.97 -15.81 21.91
N ALA A 455 12.13 -15.51 20.61
CA ALA A 455 13.34 -15.82 19.85
C ALA A 455 14.53 -14.93 20.22
N ILE A 456 14.29 -13.67 20.64
CA ILE A 456 15.34 -12.67 20.88
C ILE A 456 16.33 -13.14 21.95
N ASN A 457 15.84 -13.78 23.01
CA ASN A 457 16.66 -14.23 24.15
C ASN A 457 16.89 -15.74 24.16
N ALA A 458 16.47 -16.46 23.12
CA ALA A 458 16.65 -17.91 23.07
C ALA A 458 18.16 -18.25 22.93
N PRO A 459 18.68 -19.21 23.71
CA PRO A 459 20.11 -19.54 23.70
C PRO A 459 20.59 -20.15 22.37
N ASP A 460 19.66 -20.61 21.52
CA ASP A 460 19.94 -21.23 20.21
C ASP A 460 19.38 -20.42 19.02
N ASN A 461 19.18 -19.11 19.19
CA ASN A 461 18.63 -18.22 18.16
C ASN A 461 19.57 -17.92 16.97
N ALA A 462 20.70 -18.62 16.86
CA ALA A 462 21.63 -18.54 15.74
C ALA A 462 21.46 -19.74 14.81
N PHE A 463 20.56 -19.63 13.84
CA PHE A 463 20.21 -20.73 12.95
C PHE A 463 21.29 -20.99 11.92
N PRO A 464 21.86 -22.21 11.85
CA PRO A 464 22.93 -22.50 10.90
C PRO A 464 22.38 -22.63 9.48
N LEU A 465 23.29 -22.60 8.50
CA LEU A 465 22.97 -22.94 7.10
C LEU A 465 22.43 -24.37 6.96
N ARG A 466 21.44 -24.58 6.09
CA ARG A 466 21.20 -25.90 5.49
C ARG A 466 22.37 -26.26 4.59
N ASN A 467 22.66 -27.54 4.45
CA ASN A 467 23.79 -28.05 3.66
C ASN A 467 25.14 -27.43 4.05
N PRO A 468 25.51 -27.36 5.35
CA PRO A 468 26.67 -26.58 5.80
C PRO A 468 28.02 -27.10 5.27
N LYS A 469 28.07 -28.33 4.76
CA LYS A 469 29.26 -28.95 4.17
C LYS A 469 29.50 -28.58 2.70
N VAL A 470 28.53 -27.94 2.04
CA VAL A 470 28.63 -27.55 0.62
C VAL A 470 29.23 -26.15 0.53
N MET A 471 30.48 -26.07 0.08
CA MET A 471 31.22 -24.80 -0.02
C MET A 471 30.72 -23.91 -1.15
N ASP A 472 30.48 -24.48 -2.34
CA ASP A 472 29.87 -23.75 -3.45
C ASP A 472 28.36 -23.72 -3.29
N ARG A 473 27.88 -22.69 -2.57
CA ARG A 473 26.47 -22.48 -2.27
C ARG A 473 25.61 -22.28 -3.52
N SER A 474 26.18 -21.87 -4.66
CA SER A 474 25.40 -21.64 -5.88
C SER A 474 24.76 -22.92 -6.41
N THR A 475 25.39 -24.07 -6.17
CA THR A 475 24.93 -25.40 -6.58
C THR A 475 23.72 -25.94 -5.81
N LEU A 476 23.26 -25.21 -4.79
CA LEU A 476 22.09 -25.54 -3.96
C LEU A 476 20.83 -24.81 -4.40
N ALA A 477 20.95 -23.72 -5.18
CA ALA A 477 19.80 -23.01 -5.71
C ALA A 477 19.37 -23.63 -7.03
N ILE A 478 18.06 -23.86 -7.19
CA ILE A 478 17.48 -24.24 -8.48
C ILE A 478 17.04 -22.95 -9.15
N ASP A 479 17.83 -22.49 -10.11
CA ASP A 479 17.58 -21.24 -10.84
C ASP A 479 17.65 -21.48 -12.37
N PRO A 480 16.51 -21.67 -13.04
CA PRO A 480 16.42 -21.83 -14.50
C PRO A 480 16.60 -20.51 -15.28
N GLY A 481 16.73 -19.37 -14.60
CA GLY A 481 16.73 -18.03 -15.20
C GLY A 481 15.35 -17.57 -15.70
N PRO A 482 15.26 -16.35 -16.22
CA PRO A 482 14.01 -15.79 -16.72
C PRO A 482 13.49 -16.50 -17.98
N ARG A 483 12.16 -16.45 -18.18
CA ARG A 483 11.47 -16.80 -19.42
C ARG A 483 10.53 -15.68 -19.82
N SER A 484 10.41 -15.47 -21.13
CA SER A 484 9.57 -14.43 -21.71
C SER A 484 8.56 -15.01 -22.68
N ILE A 485 7.32 -14.49 -22.67
CA ILE A 485 6.22 -14.94 -23.53
C ILE A 485 5.33 -13.77 -23.93
N SER A 486 4.76 -13.82 -25.13
CA SER A 486 3.87 -12.79 -25.67
C SER A 486 2.93 -13.39 -26.71
N GLY A 487 1.80 -12.72 -26.96
CA GLY A 487 0.79 -13.15 -27.93
C GLY A 487 -0.34 -13.99 -27.31
N ARG A 488 -1.27 -14.43 -28.15
CA ARG A 488 -2.49 -15.15 -27.73
C ARG A 488 -2.29 -16.67 -27.79
N ALA A 489 -2.81 -17.37 -26.78
CA ALA A 489 -2.83 -18.83 -26.72
C ALA A 489 -1.45 -19.49 -26.90
N VAL A 490 -0.38 -18.84 -26.42
CA VAL A 490 1.00 -19.30 -26.62
C VAL A 490 1.40 -20.24 -25.48
N SER A 491 2.00 -21.38 -25.83
CA SER A 491 2.59 -22.33 -24.89
C SER A 491 3.65 -23.17 -25.60
N GLY A 492 4.47 -23.90 -24.84
CA GLY A 492 5.43 -24.86 -25.38
C GLY A 492 6.78 -24.91 -24.64
N PRO A 493 7.69 -25.82 -25.04
CA PRO A 493 8.93 -26.09 -24.30
C PRO A 493 9.86 -24.89 -24.15
N ALA A 494 9.83 -23.92 -25.08
CA ALA A 494 10.65 -22.71 -24.99
C ALA A 494 10.31 -21.82 -23.77
N TYR A 495 9.11 -22.02 -23.19
CA TYR A 495 8.60 -21.27 -22.04
C TYR A 495 8.62 -22.09 -20.74
N ALA A 496 9.24 -23.27 -20.77
CA ALA A 496 9.43 -24.12 -19.60
C ALA A 496 10.64 -23.66 -18.77
N PHE A 497 10.51 -23.78 -17.45
CA PHE A 497 11.58 -23.58 -16.48
C PHE A 497 12.27 -24.91 -16.17
N ASP A 498 12.76 -25.59 -17.21
CA ASP A 498 13.27 -26.97 -17.18
C ASP A 498 14.80 -27.08 -17.22
N THR A 499 15.52 -25.96 -17.05
CA THR A 499 16.98 -25.90 -17.08
C THR A 499 17.63 -25.71 -15.71
N GLY A 500 16.84 -25.53 -14.65
CA GLY A 500 17.33 -25.38 -13.29
C GLY A 500 17.94 -26.70 -12.80
N THR A 501 19.04 -26.63 -12.04
CA THR A 501 19.72 -27.83 -11.54
C THR A 501 19.97 -27.75 -10.04
N PHE A 502 20.07 -28.93 -9.42
CA PHE A 502 20.45 -29.11 -8.02
C PHE A 502 21.58 -30.14 -7.95
N LYS A 503 22.67 -29.84 -7.23
CA LYS A 503 23.79 -30.78 -7.07
C LYS A 503 23.99 -31.21 -5.62
N ALA A 504 24.06 -30.23 -4.71
CA ALA A 504 24.45 -30.45 -3.32
C ALA A 504 25.69 -31.34 -3.17
N ALA A 505 25.58 -32.51 -2.52
CA ALA A 505 26.71 -33.42 -2.30
C ALA A 505 26.90 -34.45 -3.43
N ALA A 506 26.04 -34.46 -4.45
CA ALA A 506 26.12 -35.41 -5.54
C ALA A 506 27.31 -35.15 -6.48
N ALA A 507 27.77 -36.22 -7.15
CA ALA A 507 28.82 -36.13 -8.16
C ALA A 507 28.38 -35.28 -9.37
N GLU A 508 27.16 -35.53 -9.84
CA GLU A 508 26.53 -34.86 -10.99
C GLU A 508 25.25 -34.13 -10.57
N PRO A 509 24.95 -32.96 -11.17
CA PRO A 509 23.71 -32.24 -10.91
C PRO A 509 22.49 -32.98 -11.49
N VAL A 510 21.33 -32.82 -10.84
CA VAL A 510 20.02 -33.25 -11.35
C VAL A 510 19.22 -32.05 -11.84
N VAL A 511 18.49 -32.22 -12.94
CA VAL A 511 17.59 -31.20 -13.48
C VAL A 511 16.28 -31.21 -12.68
N VAL A 512 15.82 -30.03 -12.26
CA VAL A 512 14.59 -29.83 -11.49
C VAL A 512 13.73 -28.78 -12.18
N PRO A 513 12.68 -29.19 -12.92
CA PRO A 513 11.74 -28.25 -13.52
C PRO A 513 10.93 -27.49 -12.46
N LEU A 514 10.80 -26.17 -12.61
CA LEU A 514 10.05 -25.31 -11.66
C LEU A 514 8.69 -24.83 -12.17
N GLY A 515 8.32 -25.16 -13.41
CA GLY A 515 7.05 -24.74 -14.00
C GLY A 515 7.14 -24.37 -15.47
N GLU A 516 6.13 -23.65 -15.95
CA GLU A 516 6.03 -23.17 -17.34
C GLU A 516 5.14 -21.92 -17.47
N LEU A 517 5.40 -21.11 -18.50
CA LEU A 517 4.54 -19.99 -18.88
C LEU A 517 3.61 -20.37 -20.04
N ARG A 518 2.40 -19.83 -19.99
CA ARG A 518 1.43 -19.83 -21.09
C ARG A 518 0.76 -18.46 -21.19
N THR A 519 0.13 -18.16 -22.32
CA THR A 519 -0.83 -17.08 -22.44
C THR A 519 -2.21 -17.61 -22.80
N ASP A 520 -3.27 -16.97 -22.31
CA ASP A 520 -4.63 -17.27 -22.73
C ASP A 520 -5.00 -16.58 -24.05
N GLU A 521 -6.24 -16.74 -24.49
CA GLU A 521 -6.75 -16.14 -25.74
C GLU A 521 -6.68 -14.61 -25.74
N GLU A 522 -6.63 -13.95 -24.58
CA GLU A 522 -6.51 -12.49 -24.44
C GLU A 522 -5.06 -12.02 -24.29
N GLY A 523 -4.10 -12.96 -24.26
CA GLY A 523 -2.69 -12.65 -23.99
C GLY A 523 -2.38 -12.42 -22.51
N ARG A 524 -3.29 -12.78 -21.60
CA ARG A 524 -3.03 -12.78 -20.16
C ARG A 524 -2.02 -13.88 -19.83
N LEU A 525 -1.15 -13.63 -18.87
CA LEU A 525 -0.16 -14.61 -18.44
C LEU A 525 -0.81 -15.68 -17.58
N ILE A 526 -0.52 -16.95 -17.86
CA ILE A 526 -0.82 -18.10 -17.01
C ILE A 526 0.52 -18.70 -16.58
N PHE A 527 0.75 -18.77 -15.28
CA PHE A 527 1.90 -19.43 -14.68
C PHE A 527 1.48 -20.75 -14.03
N LEU A 528 2.15 -21.84 -14.41
CA LEU A 528 1.99 -23.16 -13.80
C LEU A 528 3.27 -23.52 -13.05
N GLY A 529 3.14 -23.93 -11.78
CA GLY A 529 4.27 -24.36 -10.96
C GLY A 529 4.76 -25.79 -11.23
N GLY A 530 5.61 -26.28 -10.31
CA GLY A 530 6.15 -27.63 -10.31
C GLY A 530 5.09 -28.75 -10.16
N HIS A 531 5.58 -29.99 -10.23
CA HIS A 531 4.76 -31.21 -10.23
C HIS A 531 4.81 -31.97 -8.89
N GLY A 532 5.44 -31.40 -7.85
CA GLY A 532 5.53 -31.98 -6.51
C GLY A 532 6.68 -32.98 -6.34
N LYS A 533 7.70 -32.90 -7.20
CA LYS A 533 8.85 -33.79 -7.11
C LYS A 533 9.81 -33.32 -6.00
N SER A 534 10.08 -34.21 -5.05
CA SER A 534 11.08 -34.01 -4.01
C SER A 534 11.99 -35.23 -3.90
N ALA A 535 13.29 -35.02 -3.77
CA ALA A 535 14.27 -36.12 -3.67
C ALA A 535 15.61 -35.65 -3.09
N SER A 536 16.47 -36.61 -2.76
CA SER A 536 17.90 -36.41 -2.55
C SER A 536 18.70 -37.15 -3.64
N PRO A 537 19.61 -36.48 -4.36
CA PRO A 537 20.43 -37.11 -5.39
C PRO A 537 21.47 -38.09 -4.82
N THR A 538 21.80 -38.00 -3.52
CA THR A 538 22.67 -38.98 -2.84
C THR A 538 21.93 -40.04 -2.03
N ASN A 539 20.58 -40.03 -2.05
CA ASN A 539 19.71 -40.84 -1.20
C ASN A 539 19.93 -40.57 0.31
N ALA A 540 20.22 -39.33 0.68
CA ALA A 540 20.26 -38.90 2.07
C ALA A 540 18.88 -39.09 2.73
N PRO A 541 18.82 -39.42 4.03
CA PRO A 541 17.55 -39.57 4.73
C PRO A 541 16.79 -38.23 4.78
N VAL A 542 15.46 -38.28 4.66
CA VAL A 542 14.58 -37.10 4.76
C VAL A 542 14.54 -36.53 6.18
N TYR A 543 14.80 -37.37 7.18
CA TYR A 543 14.83 -37.02 8.60
C TYR A 543 15.88 -37.86 9.32
N ASP A 544 16.64 -37.23 10.21
CA ASP A 544 17.66 -37.86 11.05
C ASP A 544 17.18 -37.88 12.53
N PRO A 545 16.84 -39.05 13.10
CA PRO A 545 16.35 -39.15 14.46
C PRO A 545 17.37 -38.75 15.52
N ASP A 546 18.67 -38.85 15.22
CA ASP A 546 19.74 -38.43 16.13
C ASP A 546 20.00 -36.91 16.04
N ASN A 547 19.37 -36.23 15.08
CA ASN A 547 19.39 -34.79 14.90
C ASN A 547 17.96 -34.25 14.68
N PRO A 548 17.14 -34.13 15.75
CA PRO A 548 15.74 -33.68 15.65
C PRO A 548 15.49 -32.39 14.84
N PRO A 549 16.38 -31.37 14.87
CA PRO A 549 16.30 -30.20 14.00
C PRO A 549 16.25 -30.48 12.49
N SER A 550 16.58 -31.70 12.02
CA SER A 550 16.56 -32.08 10.61
C SER A 550 15.16 -32.15 9.98
N PHE A 551 14.09 -32.25 10.77
CA PHE A 551 12.70 -32.47 10.32
C PHE A 551 12.19 -31.51 9.23
N ASN A 552 12.58 -30.23 9.28
CA ASN A 552 12.25 -29.23 8.26
C ASN A 552 13.49 -28.79 7.45
N ASN A 553 14.60 -29.49 7.61
CA ASN A 553 15.94 -29.04 7.25
C ASN A 553 16.77 -30.17 6.62
N ALA A 554 16.13 -31.03 5.81
CA ALA A 554 16.78 -32.18 5.22
C ALA A 554 17.96 -31.73 4.33
N ASN A 555 19.18 -32.10 4.73
CA ASN A 555 20.38 -31.84 3.93
C ASN A 555 20.38 -32.75 2.70
N ASP A 556 20.90 -32.24 1.59
CA ASP A 556 20.96 -32.89 0.28
C ASP A 556 19.58 -33.15 -0.36
N TRP A 557 18.51 -32.52 0.14
CA TRP A 557 17.18 -32.60 -0.46
C TRP A 557 16.85 -31.36 -1.29
N TYR A 558 16.00 -31.57 -2.29
CA TYR A 558 15.32 -30.52 -3.05
C TYR A 558 13.81 -30.78 -3.16
N ASP A 559 13.06 -29.73 -3.49
CA ASP A 559 11.69 -29.80 -4.00
C ASP A 559 11.51 -28.82 -5.17
N ASP A 560 10.34 -28.83 -5.80
CA ASP A 560 10.01 -28.01 -6.96
C ASP A 560 9.01 -26.88 -6.65
N THR A 561 8.90 -26.48 -5.39
CA THR A 561 8.33 -25.17 -5.04
C THR A 561 9.24 -24.06 -5.55
N SER A 562 8.73 -22.85 -5.73
CA SER A 562 9.52 -21.72 -6.20
C SER A 562 8.76 -20.41 -5.99
N ASP A 563 9.44 -19.29 -6.16
CA ASP A 563 8.82 -17.98 -6.25
C ASP A 563 9.69 -17.01 -7.05
N GLY A 564 9.10 -15.91 -7.48
CA GLY A 564 9.87 -14.84 -8.12
C GLY A 564 9.04 -13.75 -8.81
N PRO A 565 9.70 -12.72 -9.35
CA PRO A 565 9.03 -11.59 -9.98
C PRO A 565 8.30 -11.96 -11.28
N VAL A 566 7.17 -11.29 -11.47
CA VAL A 566 6.38 -11.25 -12.71
C VAL A 566 6.38 -9.82 -13.21
N MET A 567 6.96 -9.59 -14.38
CA MET A 567 7.13 -8.27 -15.00
C MET A 567 6.47 -8.28 -16.38
N ALA A 568 6.22 -7.09 -16.93
CA ALA A 568 5.81 -6.96 -18.31
C ALA A 568 6.39 -5.69 -18.93
N GLN A 569 6.64 -5.74 -20.24
CA GLN A 569 6.79 -4.56 -21.08
C GLN A 569 5.48 -4.36 -21.83
N VAL A 570 4.93 -3.15 -21.72
CA VAL A 570 3.64 -2.80 -22.31
C VAL A 570 3.83 -1.59 -23.20
N SER A 571 3.28 -1.63 -24.41
CA SER A 571 3.16 -0.46 -25.26
C SER A 571 1.73 -0.29 -25.78
N ILE A 572 1.26 0.96 -25.82
CA ILE A 572 -0.05 1.32 -26.35
C ILE A 572 0.19 2.28 -27.50
N ASN A 573 -0.28 1.94 -28.70
CA ASN A 573 -0.04 2.72 -29.92
C ASN A 573 1.46 3.05 -30.17
N GLY A 574 2.35 2.11 -29.83
CA GLY A 574 3.81 2.28 -29.95
C GLY A 574 4.47 3.11 -28.83
N GLN A 575 3.71 3.61 -27.86
CA GLN A 575 4.25 4.31 -26.69
C GLN A 575 4.44 3.35 -25.53
N SER A 576 5.65 3.30 -24.96
CA SER A 576 5.96 2.49 -23.78
C SER A 576 5.23 3.02 -22.54
N ILE A 577 4.57 2.12 -21.80
CA ILE A 577 3.85 2.42 -20.57
C ILE A 577 4.64 1.81 -19.39
N PRO A 578 4.98 2.59 -18.35
CA PRO A 578 5.59 2.04 -17.12
C PRO A 578 4.69 1.00 -16.48
N VAL A 579 5.23 -0.17 -16.15
CA VAL A 579 4.49 -1.28 -15.54
C VAL A 579 5.00 -1.58 -14.15
N GLU A 580 4.11 -1.56 -13.16
CA GLU A 580 4.41 -2.03 -11.82
C GLU A 580 4.31 -3.56 -11.75
N ALA A 581 5.39 -4.20 -11.27
CA ALA A 581 5.56 -5.64 -11.26
C ALA A 581 4.71 -6.34 -10.19
N ALA A 582 4.54 -7.64 -10.37
CA ALA A 582 3.94 -8.58 -9.41
C ALA A 582 4.96 -9.66 -9.01
N TRP A 583 4.50 -10.62 -8.21
CA TRP A 583 5.24 -11.80 -7.79
C TRP A 583 4.41 -13.06 -8.01
N VAL A 584 5.05 -14.21 -8.20
CA VAL A 584 4.37 -15.51 -8.15
C VAL A 584 4.99 -16.39 -7.07
N VAL A 585 4.15 -17.13 -6.34
CA VAL A 585 4.55 -18.13 -5.35
C VAL A 585 3.95 -19.47 -5.76
N VAL A 586 4.78 -20.51 -5.78
CA VAL A 586 4.37 -21.91 -5.99
C VAL A 586 4.29 -22.60 -4.64
N ALA A 587 3.06 -22.85 -4.21
CA ALA A 587 2.74 -23.47 -2.94
C ALA A 587 2.44 -24.98 -3.08
N PRO A 588 2.43 -25.72 -1.95
CA PRO A 588 1.80 -27.03 -1.86
C PRO A 588 0.33 -27.06 -2.35
N PRO A 589 -0.22 -28.25 -2.65
CA PRO A 589 -1.64 -28.41 -2.94
C PRO A 589 -2.53 -27.84 -1.82
N ASN A 590 -3.72 -27.38 -2.18
CA ASN A 590 -4.76 -27.04 -1.23
C ASN A 590 -5.75 -28.20 -1.13
N TYR A 591 -5.69 -28.98 -0.05
CA TYR A 591 -6.55 -30.16 0.13
C TYR A 591 -7.96 -29.82 0.62
N ALA A 592 -8.26 -28.54 0.85
CA ALA A 592 -9.62 -28.06 1.12
C ALA A 592 -9.81 -26.66 0.48
N PRO A 593 -9.98 -26.61 -0.86
CA PRO A 593 -9.97 -25.37 -1.65
C PRO A 593 -10.90 -24.27 -1.14
N ASP A 594 -12.09 -24.65 -0.69
CA ASP A 594 -13.15 -23.75 -0.24
C ASP A 594 -13.13 -23.49 1.28
N ILE A 595 -12.15 -24.07 1.99
CA ILE A 595 -12.01 -23.90 3.43
C ILE A 595 -10.97 -22.79 3.70
N ILE A 596 -11.45 -21.75 4.38
CA ILE A 596 -10.74 -20.53 4.70
C ILE A 596 -10.40 -20.59 6.19
N SER A 597 -9.13 -20.36 6.52
CA SER A 597 -8.73 -20.32 7.92
C SER A 597 -9.09 -19.01 8.58
N TRP A 598 -8.99 -18.95 9.91
CA TRP A 598 -9.41 -17.78 10.66
C TRP A 598 -8.65 -16.52 10.24
N ARG A 599 -7.33 -16.62 10.05
CA ARG A 599 -6.49 -15.54 9.53
C ARG A 599 -5.84 -15.90 8.19
N THR A 600 -6.20 -15.16 7.15
CA THR A 600 -5.68 -15.33 5.78
C THR A 600 -4.47 -14.43 5.54
N MET A 601 -3.61 -14.79 4.57
CA MET A 601 -2.47 -13.96 4.20
C MET A 601 -2.88 -12.55 3.76
N TYR A 602 -4.08 -12.39 3.19
CA TYR A 602 -4.65 -11.08 2.90
C TYR A 602 -4.87 -10.26 4.17
N ASP A 603 -5.48 -10.85 5.21
CA ASP A 603 -5.74 -10.15 6.48
C ASP A 603 -4.43 -9.71 7.16
N LEU A 604 -3.41 -10.57 7.14
CA LEU A 604 -2.07 -10.24 7.65
C LEU A 604 -1.46 -9.05 6.91
N MET A 605 -1.49 -9.08 5.58
CA MET A 605 -0.89 -8.01 4.76
C MET A 605 -1.68 -6.70 4.85
N CYS A 606 -3.00 -6.75 5.06
CA CYS A 606 -3.79 -5.58 5.42
C CYS A 606 -3.35 -4.99 6.75
N ASP A 607 -3.17 -5.82 7.79
CA ASP A 607 -2.67 -5.37 9.10
C ASP A 607 -1.29 -4.70 8.98
N VAL A 608 -0.35 -5.32 8.26
CA VAL A 608 0.97 -4.73 7.96
C VAL A 608 0.85 -3.39 7.25
N SER A 609 -0.02 -3.29 6.24
CA SER A 609 -0.20 -2.07 5.44
C SER A 609 -0.85 -0.94 6.24
N VAL A 610 -1.77 -1.26 7.16
CA VAL A 610 -2.36 -0.30 8.09
C VAL A 610 -1.31 0.20 9.08
N GLN A 611 -0.52 -0.71 9.67
CA GLN A 611 0.56 -0.35 10.60
C GLN A 611 1.66 0.49 9.94
N ALA A 612 1.95 0.23 8.65
CA ALA A 612 2.88 1.02 7.85
C ALA A 612 2.31 2.38 7.39
N GLY A 613 1.03 2.66 7.62
CA GLY A 613 0.35 3.89 7.18
C GLY A 613 0.06 3.95 5.68
N TRP A 614 0.12 2.81 4.97
CA TRP A 614 -0.18 2.72 3.54
C TRP A 614 -1.66 2.46 3.25
N MET A 615 -2.38 1.88 4.22
CA MET A 615 -3.83 1.68 4.15
C MET A 615 -4.50 2.34 5.37
N PRO A 616 -5.69 2.96 5.20
CA PRO A 616 -6.42 3.50 6.34
C PRO A 616 -7.05 2.36 7.15
N MET A 617 -7.08 2.51 8.47
CA MET A 617 -7.98 1.72 9.31
C MET A 617 -9.42 2.19 9.07
N PRO A 618 -10.41 1.30 8.89
CA PRO A 618 -11.81 1.68 8.77
C PRO A 618 -12.29 2.47 10.00
N SER A 619 -12.87 3.67 9.78
CA SER A 619 -13.45 4.49 10.85
C SER A 619 -14.74 3.86 11.40
N GLU A 620 -15.57 3.30 10.51
CA GLU A 620 -16.74 2.47 10.81
C GLU A 620 -16.64 1.17 9.99
N PRO A 621 -16.22 0.04 10.59
CA PRO A 621 -16.17 -1.24 9.87
C PRO A 621 -17.57 -1.71 9.47
N SER A 622 -17.66 -2.43 8.35
CA SER A 622 -18.87 -3.12 7.92
C SER A 622 -19.06 -4.43 8.69
N PHE A 623 -20.29 -4.70 9.12
CA PHE A 623 -20.60 -6.01 9.69
C PHE A 623 -20.35 -7.12 8.68
N SER A 624 -20.85 -6.96 7.45
CA SER A 624 -20.80 -8.01 6.42
C SER A 624 -19.39 -8.23 5.84
N THR A 625 -18.57 -7.19 5.67
CA THR A 625 -17.25 -7.32 5.01
C THR A 625 -16.06 -7.42 5.97
N ASP A 626 -16.16 -6.82 7.17
CA ASP A 626 -15.00 -6.69 8.06
C ASP A 626 -15.13 -7.57 9.33
N ILE A 627 -16.35 -7.74 9.85
CA ILE A 627 -16.60 -8.44 11.13
C ILE A 627 -17.05 -9.89 10.90
N LEU A 628 -18.09 -10.08 10.09
CA LEU A 628 -18.71 -11.37 9.83
C LEU A 628 -17.72 -12.43 9.32
N PRO A 629 -16.78 -12.12 8.40
CA PRO A 629 -15.80 -13.11 7.95
C PRO A 629 -14.92 -13.64 9.08
N ILE A 630 -14.55 -12.81 10.07
CA ILE A 630 -13.73 -13.25 11.22
C ILE A 630 -14.48 -14.33 12.03
N LEU A 631 -15.80 -14.18 12.17
CA LEU A 631 -16.65 -15.12 12.90
C LEU A 631 -16.95 -16.37 12.06
N GLN A 632 -17.40 -16.20 10.82
CA GLN A 632 -17.81 -17.29 9.93
C GLN A 632 -16.69 -18.27 9.61
N ARG A 633 -15.44 -17.82 9.56
CA ARG A 633 -14.29 -18.72 9.34
C ARG A 633 -14.13 -19.77 10.44
N LEU A 634 -14.56 -19.49 11.68
CA LEU A 634 -14.60 -20.49 12.75
C LEU A 634 -15.61 -21.61 12.44
N SER A 635 -16.79 -21.24 11.94
CA SER A 635 -17.78 -22.20 11.44
C SER A 635 -17.30 -22.91 10.17
N ASN A 636 -16.53 -22.26 9.31
CA ASN A 636 -16.00 -22.88 8.10
C ASN A 636 -14.97 -23.98 8.40
N LEU A 637 -14.17 -23.83 9.47
CA LEU A 637 -13.22 -24.86 9.93
C LEU A 637 -13.87 -26.18 10.41
N GLN A 638 -15.21 -26.23 10.58
CA GLN A 638 -15.94 -27.46 10.95
C GLN A 638 -15.71 -28.64 9.99
N TRP A 639 -15.39 -28.33 8.74
CA TRP A 639 -15.27 -29.32 7.67
C TRP A 639 -13.95 -30.09 7.69
N VAL A 640 -12.96 -29.56 8.42
CA VAL A 640 -11.58 -30.07 8.42
C VAL A 640 -11.06 -30.37 9.83
N ASN A 641 -11.79 -29.98 10.88
CA ASN A 641 -11.46 -30.30 12.25
C ASN A 641 -12.72 -30.61 13.08
N LYS A 642 -12.71 -31.73 13.78
CA LYS A 642 -13.89 -32.22 14.52
C LYS A 642 -14.21 -31.37 15.77
N GLY A 643 -13.21 -30.76 16.41
CA GLY A 643 -13.45 -29.89 17.55
C GLY A 643 -14.18 -28.61 17.15
N PHE A 644 -13.81 -28.01 16.02
CA PHE A 644 -14.56 -26.89 15.44
C PHE A 644 -15.98 -27.31 15.06
N ALA A 645 -16.18 -28.51 14.50
CA ALA A 645 -17.50 -29.01 14.17
C ALA A 645 -18.44 -29.16 15.37
N ALA A 646 -17.90 -29.53 16.53
CA ALA A 646 -18.69 -29.73 17.74
C ALA A 646 -19.20 -28.42 18.38
N TYR A 647 -18.60 -27.27 18.06
CA TYR A 647 -18.92 -25.99 18.69
C TYR A 647 -19.47 -24.94 17.71
N PHE A 648 -18.97 -24.91 16.48
CA PHE A 648 -19.32 -23.94 15.45
C PHE A 648 -20.10 -24.54 14.27
N GLY A 649 -20.38 -25.85 14.30
CA GLY A 649 -21.15 -26.55 13.26
C GLY A 649 -22.63 -26.19 13.25
N LYS A 650 -23.35 -26.66 12.23
CA LYS A 650 -24.80 -26.44 12.09
C LYS A 650 -25.54 -26.84 13.37
N GLY A 651 -26.33 -25.93 13.93
CA GLY A 651 -27.13 -26.19 15.14
C GLY A 651 -26.34 -26.26 16.45
N CYS A 652 -25.03 -26.00 16.42
CA CYS A 652 -24.18 -25.91 17.61
C CYS A 652 -24.24 -24.51 18.26
N PRO A 653 -23.73 -24.34 19.51
CA PRO A 653 -23.90 -23.10 20.27
C PRO A 653 -23.42 -21.82 19.57
N LEU A 654 -22.33 -21.86 18.81
CA LEU A 654 -21.78 -20.72 18.05
C LEU A 654 -21.78 -21.00 16.54
N ASP A 655 -22.93 -21.40 15.99
CA ASP A 655 -23.13 -21.48 14.54
C ASP A 655 -23.18 -20.07 13.92
N PHE A 656 -22.05 -19.56 13.43
CA PHE A 656 -21.96 -18.26 12.75
C PHE A 656 -22.54 -18.28 11.32
N ASN A 657 -23.21 -19.35 10.91
CA ASN A 657 -24.07 -19.39 9.73
C ASN A 657 -25.56 -19.35 10.09
N ASN A 658 -25.92 -19.31 11.38
CA ASN A 658 -27.31 -19.21 11.82
C ASN A 658 -27.82 -17.77 11.65
N PRO A 659 -28.83 -17.51 10.78
CA PRO A 659 -29.37 -16.18 10.57
C PRO A 659 -29.91 -15.51 11.85
N ASP A 660 -30.48 -16.28 12.78
CA ASP A 660 -31.01 -15.74 14.03
C ASP A 660 -29.92 -15.25 14.98
N LEU A 661 -28.74 -15.87 14.94
CA LEU A 661 -27.57 -15.39 15.69
C LEU A 661 -26.99 -14.15 15.00
N LEU A 662 -26.82 -14.20 13.67
CA LEU A 662 -26.25 -13.10 12.91
C LEU A 662 -27.09 -11.81 13.02
N ALA A 663 -28.42 -11.91 12.98
CA ALA A 663 -29.32 -10.77 13.18
C ALA A 663 -29.09 -10.04 14.52
N LYS A 664 -28.75 -10.80 15.58
CA LYS A 664 -28.43 -10.21 16.90
C LYS A 664 -27.06 -9.55 16.89
N LEU A 665 -26.10 -10.16 16.21
CA LEU A 665 -24.71 -9.69 16.14
C LEU A 665 -24.54 -8.45 15.24
N SER A 666 -25.37 -8.30 14.21
CA SER A 666 -25.34 -7.15 13.29
C SER A 666 -26.11 -5.93 13.80
N GLN A 667 -27.04 -6.10 14.75
CA GLN A 667 -27.90 -5.01 15.17
C GLN A 667 -27.12 -3.85 15.83
N LYS A 668 -27.22 -2.66 15.24
CA LYS A 668 -26.66 -1.41 15.78
C LYS A 668 -27.48 -0.86 16.98
N PRO A 669 -26.85 -0.22 17.99
CA PRO A 669 -27.57 0.44 19.09
C PRO A 669 -28.52 1.54 18.60
N ALA A 670 -29.70 1.66 19.20
CA ALA A 670 -30.72 2.63 18.81
C ALA A 670 -30.78 3.82 19.79
N GLY A 671 -29.81 4.74 19.73
CA GLY A 671 -29.81 5.95 20.56
C GLY A 671 -28.44 6.38 21.07
N LEU A 672 -28.35 7.60 21.61
CA LEU A 672 -27.13 8.17 22.22
C LEU A 672 -27.04 7.92 23.74
N ALA A 673 -28.02 7.25 24.36
CA ALA A 673 -28.02 6.99 25.79
C ALA A 673 -27.28 5.67 26.10
N GLU A 674 -26.48 5.67 27.18
CA GLU A 674 -25.94 4.44 27.76
C GLU A 674 -27.11 3.49 28.12
N GLY A 675 -27.17 2.33 27.45
CA GLY A 675 -28.14 1.27 27.74
C GLY A 675 -29.02 0.81 26.57
N ASP A 676 -29.00 1.48 25.42
CA ASP A 676 -29.89 1.18 24.27
C ASP A 676 -29.34 0.10 23.30
N ASP A 677 -28.38 -0.72 23.75
CA ASP A 677 -27.76 -1.78 22.96
C ASP A 677 -28.12 -3.18 23.51
N PRO A 678 -29.20 -3.83 23.01
CA PRO A 678 -29.67 -5.10 23.55
C PRO A 678 -28.69 -6.27 23.35
N TYR A 679 -27.70 -6.13 22.46
CA TYR A 679 -26.74 -7.19 22.12
C TYR A 679 -25.28 -6.79 22.34
N GLY A 680 -25.00 -5.60 22.87
CA GLY A 680 -23.64 -5.14 23.17
C GLY A 680 -22.86 -6.08 24.08
N GLU A 681 -23.51 -6.62 25.12
CA GLU A 681 -22.88 -7.59 26.02
C GLU A 681 -22.68 -8.97 25.40
N LEU A 682 -23.53 -9.37 24.45
CA LEU A 682 -23.31 -10.57 23.64
C LEU A 682 -22.05 -10.40 22.77
N ARG A 683 -21.93 -9.26 22.08
CA ARG A 683 -20.73 -8.92 21.30
C ARG A 683 -19.49 -8.85 22.18
N ARG A 684 -19.57 -8.20 23.33
CA ARG A 684 -18.49 -8.09 24.31
C ARG A 684 -18.03 -9.44 24.83
N THR A 685 -18.97 -10.35 25.12
CA THR A 685 -18.65 -11.72 25.56
C THR A 685 -17.91 -12.49 24.47
N LEU A 686 -18.35 -12.38 23.21
CA LEU A 686 -17.66 -12.99 22.07
C LEU A 686 -16.26 -12.41 21.87
N PHE A 687 -16.13 -11.08 21.91
CA PHE A 687 -14.84 -10.38 21.80
C PHE A 687 -13.86 -10.79 22.91
N ASN A 688 -14.30 -10.79 24.16
CA ASN A 688 -13.49 -11.23 25.31
C ASN A 688 -13.14 -12.71 25.26
N GLY A 689 -13.86 -13.50 24.46
CA GLY A 689 -13.54 -14.90 24.17
C GLY A 689 -12.38 -15.06 23.20
N PHE A 690 -11.96 -14.01 22.48
CA PHE A 690 -10.79 -14.02 21.61
C PHE A 690 -9.51 -13.60 22.33
N ARG A 691 -8.39 -14.20 21.93
CA ARG A 691 -7.08 -13.87 22.46
C ARG A 691 -6.63 -12.49 21.96
N PRO A 692 -6.28 -11.55 22.86
CA PRO A 692 -5.85 -10.22 22.46
C PRO A 692 -4.56 -10.26 21.64
N SER A 693 -4.28 -9.19 20.89
CA SER A 693 -3.10 -9.09 20.03
C SER A 693 -1.78 -9.12 20.81
N ALA A 694 -1.77 -8.55 22.01
CA ALA A 694 -0.63 -8.55 22.92
C ALA A 694 -1.02 -9.09 24.32
N PRO A 695 -1.10 -10.42 24.51
CA PRO A 695 -1.47 -11.01 25.79
C PRO A 695 -0.40 -10.74 26.86
N ILE A 696 -0.81 -10.16 27.99
CA ILE A 696 0.07 -9.81 29.12
C ILE A 696 0.12 -10.88 30.22
N VAL A 697 -0.79 -11.85 30.20
CA VAL A 697 -0.83 -12.96 31.15
C VAL A 697 -0.32 -14.21 30.46
N ALA A 698 0.65 -14.86 31.10
CA ALA A 698 1.05 -16.22 30.77
C ALA A 698 -0.15 -17.15 31.09
N GLU A 699 -0.93 -17.49 30.09
CA GLU A 699 -1.92 -18.55 30.23
C GLU A 699 -1.20 -19.89 30.19
N PRO A 700 -1.47 -20.83 31.11
CA PRO A 700 -0.95 -22.16 30.92
C PRO A 700 -1.47 -22.71 29.58
N VAL A 701 -0.58 -23.23 28.74
CA VAL A 701 -0.94 -23.97 27.51
C VAL A 701 -1.82 -25.18 27.83
N GLN A 702 -1.85 -25.61 29.09
CA GLN A 702 -2.64 -26.76 29.53
C GLN A 702 -4.15 -26.59 29.30
N TRP A 703 -4.68 -25.38 29.12
CA TRP A 703 -6.14 -25.17 28.96
C TRP A 703 -6.51 -23.97 28.06
N PRO A 704 -6.50 -24.11 26.71
CA PRO A 704 -6.96 -23.06 25.80
C PRO A 704 -8.47 -22.85 25.87
N HIS A 705 -8.92 -22.12 26.88
CA HIS A 705 -10.32 -21.68 27.01
C HIS A 705 -10.66 -20.47 26.12
N VAL A 706 -9.63 -19.84 25.52
CA VAL A 706 -9.73 -18.61 24.72
C VAL A 706 -9.49 -18.92 23.25
N GLN A 707 -10.36 -18.41 22.39
CA GLN A 707 -10.38 -18.60 20.95
C GLN A 707 -9.32 -17.74 20.24
N PRO A 708 -8.90 -18.13 19.03
CA PRO A 708 -9.22 -19.41 18.37
C PRO A 708 -8.37 -20.55 18.94
N TRP A 709 -8.87 -21.78 18.83
CA TRP A 709 -8.16 -23.00 19.23
C TRP A 709 -7.12 -23.44 18.19
N ILE A 710 -6.24 -22.50 17.84
CA ILE A 710 -5.17 -22.66 16.86
C ILE A 710 -3.84 -22.36 17.55
N TYR A 711 -2.82 -23.16 17.28
CA TYR A 711 -1.49 -22.98 17.86
C TYR A 711 -0.84 -21.66 17.41
N GLY A 712 0.05 -21.11 18.23
CA GLY A 712 0.82 -19.89 17.94
C GLY A 712 2.27 -20.20 17.54
N ASP A 713 2.99 -19.19 17.09
CA ASP A 713 4.33 -19.31 16.50
C ASP A 713 5.37 -19.92 17.46
N ALA A 714 5.18 -19.72 18.76
CA ALA A 714 6.08 -20.24 19.79
C ALA A 714 5.79 -21.70 20.18
N PHE A 715 4.66 -22.27 19.71
CA PHE A 715 4.22 -23.60 20.13
C PHE A 715 5.30 -24.66 19.90
N GLY A 716 5.57 -25.43 20.94
CA GLY A 716 6.54 -26.52 20.92
C GLY A 716 8.01 -26.09 20.86
N SER A 717 8.31 -24.79 20.76
CA SER A 717 9.69 -24.31 20.70
C SER A 717 10.17 -23.67 22.01
N PHE A 718 9.23 -23.23 22.85
CA PHE A 718 9.49 -22.48 24.09
C PHE A 718 8.66 -23.04 25.25
N SER A 719 8.73 -22.39 26.42
CA SER A 719 7.96 -22.75 27.61
C SER A 719 6.47 -22.94 27.31
N GLU A 720 5.87 -24.03 27.81
CA GLU A 720 4.44 -24.36 27.74
C GLU A 720 3.53 -23.39 28.53
N THR A 721 4.07 -22.27 29.01
CA THR A 721 3.28 -21.19 29.66
C THR A 721 3.48 -19.86 28.93
N GLY A 722 4.24 -19.85 27.83
CA GLY A 722 4.52 -18.65 27.06
C GLY A 722 3.30 -18.12 26.30
N PRO A 723 3.15 -16.79 26.19
CA PRO A 723 2.02 -16.15 25.52
C PRO A 723 1.93 -16.47 24.01
N GLY A 724 3.06 -16.74 23.33
CA GLY A 724 3.09 -17.04 21.89
C GLY A 724 2.69 -18.46 21.49
N ASN A 725 2.30 -19.34 22.42
CA ASN A 725 1.96 -20.74 22.12
C ASN A 725 0.58 -20.93 21.46
N MET A 726 -0.28 -19.92 21.51
CA MET A 726 -1.62 -19.93 20.94
C MET A 726 -1.80 -18.70 20.04
N LEU A 727 -2.61 -18.85 19.01
CA LEU A 727 -2.85 -17.80 18.03
C LEU A 727 -3.53 -16.57 18.66
N THR A 728 -3.02 -15.38 18.37
CA THR A 728 -3.57 -14.09 18.79
C THR A 728 -4.29 -13.39 17.63
N MET A 729 -5.22 -12.48 17.94
CA MET A 729 -5.70 -11.50 16.97
C MET A 729 -4.55 -10.65 16.42
N THR A 730 -4.68 -10.12 15.20
CA THR A 730 -3.85 -8.99 14.77
C THR A 730 -4.31 -7.69 15.43
N GLY A 731 -3.47 -6.64 15.35
CA GLY A 731 -3.86 -5.31 15.82
C GLY A 731 -5.10 -4.80 15.08
N LEU A 732 -5.16 -4.98 13.76
CA LEU A 732 -6.31 -4.61 12.94
C LEU A 732 -7.59 -5.39 13.31
N GLN A 733 -7.52 -6.72 13.47
CA GLN A 733 -8.69 -7.52 13.85
C GLN A 733 -9.24 -7.09 15.22
N GLU A 734 -8.36 -6.89 16.20
CA GLU A 734 -8.76 -6.43 17.53
C GLU A 734 -9.44 -5.06 17.47
N ALA A 735 -8.87 -4.14 16.68
CA ALA A 735 -9.40 -2.78 16.56
C ALA A 735 -10.75 -2.73 15.82
N ILE A 736 -10.97 -3.59 14.82
CA ILE A 736 -12.27 -3.77 14.14
C ILE A 736 -13.31 -4.33 15.10
N LEU A 737 -13.01 -5.43 15.80
CA LEU A 737 -13.95 -6.05 16.72
C LEU A 737 -14.26 -5.17 17.94
N ARG A 738 -13.31 -4.33 18.37
CA ARG A 738 -13.57 -3.33 19.41
C ARG A 738 -14.63 -2.32 18.99
N LYS A 739 -14.54 -1.78 17.76
CA LYS A 739 -15.59 -0.90 17.19
C LYS A 739 -16.95 -1.58 17.08
N TRP A 740 -16.97 -2.87 16.74
CA TRP A 740 -18.19 -3.69 16.73
C TRP A 740 -18.84 -3.79 18.12
N VAL A 741 -18.05 -4.09 19.15
CA VAL A 741 -18.52 -4.13 20.55
C VAL A 741 -19.01 -2.76 21.02
N GLU A 742 -18.36 -1.68 20.59
CA GLU A 742 -18.73 -0.29 20.91
C GLU A 742 -19.94 0.22 20.12
N GLY A 743 -20.48 -0.55 19.17
CA GLY A 743 -21.62 -0.15 18.34
C GLY A 743 -21.26 0.82 17.19
N SER A 744 -19.96 1.04 16.95
CA SER A 744 -19.43 1.94 15.93
C SER A 744 -19.15 1.20 14.61
N PHE A 745 -20.18 0.63 13.99
CA PHE A 745 -20.06 -0.16 12.75
C PHE A 745 -21.28 0.07 11.83
N ILE A 746 -21.20 -0.44 10.60
CA ILE A 746 -22.28 -0.42 9.60
C ILE A 746 -23.09 -1.71 9.72
N ASP A 747 -24.40 -1.59 10.00
CA ASP A 747 -25.36 -2.70 10.03
C ASP A 747 -25.92 -2.95 8.62
N ASP A 748 -25.13 -3.66 7.81
CA ASP A 748 -25.40 -3.95 6.40
C ASP A 748 -25.79 -5.42 6.14
N TRP A 749 -26.26 -6.13 7.18
CA TRP A 749 -26.74 -7.51 7.09
C TRP A 749 -28.26 -7.55 7.39
N PRO A 750 -29.09 -8.37 6.70
CA PRO A 750 -28.74 -9.39 5.70
C PRO A 750 -28.69 -8.86 4.27
N GLU A 751 -28.84 -7.55 4.04
CA GLU A 751 -28.66 -6.90 2.73
C GLU A 751 -27.17 -6.88 2.32
N ALA A 752 -26.52 -8.05 2.39
CA ALA A 752 -25.12 -8.22 2.12
C ALA A 752 -24.83 -8.03 0.61
N ILE A 753 -23.59 -7.63 0.33
CA ILE A 753 -23.03 -7.62 -1.03
C ILE A 753 -23.26 -9.02 -1.62
N LYS A 754 -23.97 -9.09 -2.74
CA LYS A 754 -24.16 -10.36 -3.46
C LYS A 754 -22.77 -10.90 -3.84
N PRO A 755 -22.42 -12.13 -3.42
CA PRO A 755 -21.15 -12.70 -3.81
C PRO A 755 -21.11 -12.82 -5.33
N VAL A 756 -19.97 -12.46 -5.89
CA VAL A 756 -19.71 -12.58 -7.32
C VAL A 756 -19.08 -13.95 -7.61
N SER A 757 -19.39 -14.50 -8.78
CA SER A 757 -18.83 -15.78 -9.22
C SER A 757 -17.65 -15.61 -10.17
N LYS A 758 -17.50 -14.43 -10.78
CA LYS A 758 -16.49 -14.13 -11.79
C LYS A 758 -16.00 -12.70 -11.64
N ILE A 759 -14.74 -12.45 -12.01
CA ILE A 759 -14.13 -11.13 -11.90
C ILE A 759 -14.82 -10.10 -12.81
N GLU A 760 -15.39 -10.53 -13.94
CA GLU A 760 -16.13 -9.67 -14.87
C GLU A 760 -17.42 -9.10 -14.27
N GLU A 761 -17.93 -9.67 -13.16
CA GLU A 761 -19.08 -9.15 -12.41
C GLU A 761 -18.69 -8.04 -11.42
N VAL A 762 -17.40 -7.90 -11.12
CA VAL A 762 -16.88 -6.82 -10.27
C VAL A 762 -16.73 -5.55 -11.13
N PRO A 763 -17.20 -4.39 -10.65
CA PRO A 763 -16.98 -3.12 -11.33
C PRO A 763 -15.50 -2.90 -11.62
N LEU A 764 -15.19 -2.39 -12.82
CA LEU A 764 -13.80 -2.24 -13.30
C LEU A 764 -12.82 -1.62 -12.28
N PRO A 765 -13.17 -0.53 -11.54
CA PRO A 765 -12.28 0.03 -10.52
C PRO A 765 -11.93 -0.93 -9.37
N GLY A 766 -12.82 -1.89 -9.06
CA GLY A 766 -12.65 -2.87 -8.00
C GLY A 766 -11.99 -4.18 -8.43
N GLN A 767 -11.89 -4.45 -9.74
CA GLN A 767 -11.32 -5.71 -10.23
C GLN A 767 -9.86 -5.94 -9.78
N PRO A 768 -8.95 -4.95 -9.87
CA PRO A 768 -7.57 -5.15 -9.44
C PRO A 768 -7.44 -5.57 -7.98
N HIS A 769 -8.19 -4.89 -7.10
CA HIS A 769 -8.20 -5.22 -5.67
C HIS A 769 -8.81 -6.60 -5.40
N MET A 770 -9.89 -6.97 -6.11
CA MET A 770 -10.48 -8.30 -5.98
C MET A 770 -9.49 -9.40 -6.37
N LEU A 771 -8.71 -9.22 -7.44
CA LEU A 771 -7.68 -10.18 -7.84
C LEU A 771 -6.59 -10.31 -6.76
N ASP A 772 -6.08 -9.19 -6.25
CA ASP A 772 -5.09 -9.18 -5.17
C ASP A 772 -5.61 -9.90 -3.91
N LYS A 773 -6.87 -9.61 -3.54
CA LYS A 773 -7.55 -10.24 -2.41
C LYS A 773 -7.75 -11.73 -2.64
N ALA A 774 -8.34 -12.13 -3.76
CA ALA A 774 -8.68 -13.51 -4.07
C ALA A 774 -7.46 -14.44 -4.07
N ALA A 775 -6.33 -13.98 -4.63
CA ALA A 775 -5.10 -14.76 -4.63
C ALA A 775 -4.60 -15.09 -3.21
N LEU A 776 -4.76 -14.17 -2.25
CA LEU A 776 -4.23 -14.26 -0.90
C LEU A 776 -5.25 -14.74 0.15
N HIS A 777 -6.54 -14.61 -0.14
CA HIS A 777 -7.64 -15.01 0.74
C HIS A 777 -7.64 -16.52 1.02
N TYR A 778 -7.21 -17.30 0.03
CA TYR A 778 -7.02 -18.75 0.16
C TYR A 778 -5.56 -19.12 0.50
N CYS A 779 -4.83 -18.26 1.21
CA CYS A 779 -3.54 -18.57 1.83
C CYS A 779 -3.61 -18.38 3.34
N LEU A 780 -2.92 -19.22 4.10
CA LEU A 780 -2.96 -19.17 5.56
C LEU A 780 -1.97 -18.16 6.13
N SER A 781 -2.32 -17.58 7.28
CA SER A 781 -1.37 -16.81 8.10
C SER A 781 -1.66 -16.93 9.60
N ASP A 782 -2.27 -18.03 10.02
CA ASP A 782 -2.50 -18.31 11.43
C ASP A 782 -1.16 -18.45 12.16
N THR A 783 -0.49 -19.58 11.99
CA THR A 783 0.80 -19.87 12.65
C THR A 783 1.94 -19.94 11.65
N PHE A 784 3.10 -19.36 12.01
CA PHE A 784 4.32 -19.48 11.22
C PHE A 784 5.33 -20.44 11.87
N HIS A 785 5.09 -21.76 11.71
CA HIS A 785 5.96 -22.84 12.20
C HIS A 785 6.28 -23.96 11.18
N PRO A 786 6.68 -23.68 9.93
CA PRO A 786 6.84 -22.38 9.29
C PRO A 786 5.54 -21.85 8.65
N GLY A 787 4.50 -22.67 8.47
CA GLY A 787 3.30 -22.33 7.69
C GLY A 787 3.20 -23.19 6.43
N CYS A 788 2.21 -22.96 5.57
CA CYS A 788 2.00 -23.79 4.37
C CYS A 788 2.56 -23.15 3.09
N GLU A 789 2.04 -21.99 2.68
CA GLU A 789 2.44 -21.34 1.42
C GLU A 789 3.64 -20.41 1.58
N MET A 790 3.62 -19.60 2.64
CA MET A 790 4.59 -18.57 2.99
C MET A 790 4.72 -18.50 4.52
N THR A 791 5.68 -17.72 5.03
CA THR A 791 5.97 -17.66 6.48
C THR A 791 6.14 -16.23 7.02
N TRP A 792 6.61 -16.10 8.26
CA TRP A 792 6.69 -14.86 9.03
C TRP A 792 7.35 -13.65 8.33
N PRO A 793 8.30 -13.76 7.36
CA PRO A 793 8.78 -12.60 6.63
C PRO A 793 7.67 -11.75 5.99
N MET A 794 6.53 -12.38 5.65
CA MET A 794 5.39 -11.68 5.05
C MET A 794 4.74 -10.66 6.00
N ARG A 795 5.02 -10.71 7.31
CA ARG A 795 4.50 -9.73 8.28
C ARG A 795 5.37 -8.49 8.48
N HIS A 796 6.42 -8.33 7.66
CA HIS A 796 7.36 -7.21 7.74
C HIS A 796 7.13 -6.21 6.62
N ALA A 797 6.80 -4.97 6.97
CA ALA A 797 6.62 -3.88 6.00
C ALA A 797 7.86 -3.64 5.13
N SER A 798 9.07 -3.94 5.65
CA SER A 798 10.31 -3.83 4.88
C SER A 798 10.33 -4.72 3.63
N LEU A 799 9.51 -5.78 3.56
CA LEU A 799 9.45 -6.68 2.42
C LEU A 799 8.78 -6.04 1.19
N TYR A 800 8.02 -4.97 1.38
CA TYR A 800 7.11 -4.43 0.38
C TYR A 800 7.47 -3.00 -0.06
N SER A 801 7.26 -2.66 -1.33
CA SER A 801 7.38 -1.29 -1.84
C SER A 801 6.08 -0.48 -1.76
N ALA A 802 4.94 -1.17 -1.68
CA ALA A 802 3.58 -0.65 -1.53
C ALA A 802 2.69 -1.81 -1.01
N PRO A 803 1.41 -1.59 -0.63
CA PRO A 803 0.53 -2.67 -0.20
C PRO A 803 0.57 -3.86 -1.16
N PHE A 804 0.83 -5.05 -0.63
CA PHE A 804 0.96 -6.32 -1.36
C PHE A 804 2.09 -6.41 -2.41
N ARG A 805 2.90 -5.37 -2.63
CA ARG A 805 3.93 -5.33 -3.67
C ARG A 805 5.29 -5.72 -3.11
N ILE A 806 5.72 -6.97 -3.30
CA ILE A 806 7.03 -7.45 -2.87
C ILE A 806 8.13 -6.61 -3.54
N ARG A 807 9.07 -6.12 -2.72
CA ARG A 807 10.20 -5.31 -3.19
C ARG A 807 11.21 -6.21 -3.89
N LEU A 808 11.29 -6.12 -5.22
CA LEU A 808 12.28 -6.83 -6.02
C LEU A 808 13.70 -6.32 -5.73
N ARG A 809 14.63 -7.26 -5.55
CA ARG A 809 16.07 -6.98 -5.57
C ARG A 809 16.59 -6.96 -7.01
N PRO A 810 17.13 -5.84 -7.50
CA PRO A 810 17.72 -5.78 -8.84
C PRO A 810 18.90 -6.74 -8.97
N ALA A 811 19.07 -7.36 -10.15
CA ALA A 811 20.21 -8.24 -10.43
C ALA A 811 21.57 -7.53 -10.30
N SER A 812 21.60 -6.19 -10.48
CA SER A 812 22.78 -5.35 -10.27
C SER A 812 23.16 -5.17 -8.80
N THR A 813 22.33 -5.62 -7.85
CA THR A 813 22.56 -5.50 -6.41
C THR A 813 22.33 -6.87 -5.74
N PRO A 814 23.27 -7.83 -5.92
CA PRO A 814 23.13 -9.16 -5.36
C PRO A 814 22.95 -9.14 -3.83
N GLU A 815 22.35 -10.20 -3.28
CA GLU A 815 22.26 -10.33 -1.83
C GLU A 815 23.67 -10.39 -1.21
N PRO A 816 23.89 -9.69 -0.08
CA PRO A 816 25.13 -9.84 0.66
C PRO A 816 25.20 -11.23 1.30
N ASP A 817 26.42 -11.68 1.60
CA ASP A 817 26.62 -12.84 2.45
C ASP A 817 26.22 -12.49 3.89
N TYR A 818 25.23 -13.22 4.43
CA TYR A 818 24.73 -13.06 5.78
C TYR A 818 25.52 -13.91 6.81
N GLY A 819 26.53 -14.66 6.38
CA GLY A 819 27.41 -15.46 7.24
C GLY A 819 26.89 -16.88 7.49
N THR A 820 27.50 -17.57 8.46
CA THR A 820 27.20 -19.00 8.72
C THR A 820 25.96 -19.24 9.57
N THR A 821 25.40 -18.20 10.19
CA THR A 821 24.18 -18.27 11.00
C THR A 821 23.27 -17.08 10.76
N MET A 822 21.96 -17.29 10.92
CA MET A 822 20.92 -16.26 10.86
C MET A 822 20.34 -16.04 12.25
N THR A 823 20.21 -14.78 12.68
CA THR A 823 19.75 -14.40 14.01
C THR A 823 18.59 -13.41 13.94
N PRO A 824 17.81 -13.23 15.03
CA PRO A 824 16.76 -12.21 15.11
C PRO A 824 17.25 -10.80 14.74
N ILE A 825 18.43 -10.43 15.25
CA ILE A 825 19.05 -9.12 14.98
C ILE A 825 19.39 -8.96 13.49
N LEU A 826 19.86 -10.03 12.83
CA LEU A 826 20.28 -9.96 11.44
C LEU A 826 19.10 -9.85 10.47
N VAL A 827 17.98 -10.52 10.78
CA VAL A 827 16.79 -10.47 9.92
C VAL A 827 16.13 -9.09 9.94
N GLU A 828 16.09 -8.42 11.09
CA GLU A 828 15.50 -7.09 11.25
C GLU A 828 16.45 -5.93 10.87
N LYS A 829 17.74 -6.21 10.65
CA LYS A 829 18.71 -5.19 10.29
C LYS A 829 18.33 -4.50 8.98
N VAL A 830 18.48 -3.17 8.94
CA VAL A 830 18.33 -2.38 7.70
C VAL A 830 19.23 -2.94 6.58
N GLY A 831 18.64 -3.25 5.44
CA GLY A 831 19.33 -3.87 4.31
C GLY A 831 19.56 -5.38 4.44
N GLY A 832 19.03 -6.00 5.51
CA GLY A 832 19.01 -7.43 5.74
C GLY A 832 18.08 -8.21 4.78
N PRO A 833 17.86 -9.51 5.05
CA PRO A 833 17.14 -10.41 4.15
C PRO A 833 15.65 -10.08 3.98
N LEU A 834 15.09 -9.16 4.76
CA LEU A 834 13.69 -8.73 4.71
C LEU A 834 13.45 -7.45 3.90
N TYR A 835 14.45 -6.87 3.23
CA TYR A 835 14.33 -5.57 2.55
C TYR A 835 14.08 -5.64 1.04
N ALA A 836 14.67 -6.61 0.33
CA ALA A 836 14.45 -6.78 -1.10
C ALA A 836 14.73 -8.24 -1.48
N GLN A 837 13.83 -8.82 -2.26
CA GLN A 837 13.81 -10.25 -2.53
C GLN A 837 14.37 -10.57 -3.92
N PRO A 838 15.30 -11.53 -4.04
CA PRO A 838 15.60 -12.15 -5.32
C PRO A 838 14.53 -13.20 -5.69
N PRO A 839 14.55 -13.75 -6.91
CA PRO A 839 13.83 -15.00 -7.22
C PRO A 839 14.16 -16.09 -6.19
N GLY A 840 13.12 -16.75 -5.65
CA GLY A 840 13.23 -17.74 -4.57
C GLY A 840 13.36 -17.13 -3.17
N GLY A 841 13.19 -15.81 -3.01
CA GLY A 841 13.37 -15.09 -1.75
C GLY A 841 12.25 -15.34 -0.72
N ILE A 842 11.04 -15.68 -1.18
CA ILE A 842 9.86 -15.86 -0.34
C ILE A 842 9.76 -17.28 0.21
N THR A 843 9.96 -18.31 -0.63
CA THR A 843 9.77 -19.72 -0.27
C THR A 843 11.00 -20.35 0.39
N ARG A 844 12.17 -19.69 0.35
CA ARG A 844 13.43 -20.22 0.94
C ARG A 844 13.37 -20.55 2.43
N TRP A 845 12.46 -19.90 3.15
CA TRP A 845 12.25 -20.06 4.58
C TRP A 845 11.45 -21.31 4.96
N MET A 846 10.71 -21.88 4.01
CA MET A 846 9.83 -23.02 4.26
C MET A 846 10.62 -24.31 4.47
N ALA A 847 9.93 -25.35 4.95
CA ALA A 847 10.49 -26.69 5.11
C ALA A 847 10.99 -27.27 3.78
N ILE A 848 12.02 -28.12 3.87
CA ILE A 848 12.57 -28.88 2.75
C ILE A 848 12.71 -30.37 3.12
N PRO A 849 12.04 -31.28 2.39
CA PRO A 849 10.97 -31.01 1.42
C PRO A 849 9.65 -30.58 2.10
N TRP A 850 8.76 -29.87 1.38
CA TRP A 850 7.49 -29.38 1.92
C TRP A 850 6.53 -30.49 2.43
N GLN A 851 6.62 -31.69 1.85
CA GLN A 851 5.85 -32.87 2.21
C GLN A 851 6.10 -33.30 3.66
N GLY A 852 7.33 -33.16 4.15
CA GLY A 852 7.69 -33.51 5.53
C GLY A 852 6.86 -32.71 6.53
N ASP A 853 6.72 -31.40 6.31
CA ASP A 853 5.91 -30.53 7.15
C ASP A 853 4.41 -30.84 7.03
N THR A 854 3.94 -31.13 5.81
CA THR A 854 2.52 -31.45 5.53
C THR A 854 2.08 -32.72 6.24
N ALA A 855 2.92 -33.75 6.30
CA ALA A 855 2.58 -35.03 6.94
C ALA A 855 2.34 -34.91 8.46
N PHE A 856 2.75 -33.79 9.04
CA PHE A 856 2.82 -33.58 10.48
C PHE A 856 2.15 -32.30 10.97
N CYS A 857 1.61 -31.47 10.07
CA CYS A 857 0.63 -30.44 10.41
C CYS A 857 -0.70 -31.09 10.83
N ARG A 858 -0.92 -31.18 12.15
CA ARG A 858 -2.03 -31.93 12.76
C ARG A 858 -2.68 -31.12 13.89
N SER A 859 -3.55 -31.80 14.63
CA SER A 859 -4.24 -31.32 15.80
C SER A 859 -4.07 -32.26 16.99
N GLY A 860 -4.51 -31.84 18.18
CA GLY A 860 -4.64 -32.72 19.34
C GLY A 860 -3.31 -33.33 19.79
N TYR A 861 -2.23 -32.54 19.74
CA TYR A 861 -0.90 -33.00 20.18
C TYR A 861 -0.84 -33.27 21.68
N ASP A 862 -1.82 -32.79 22.44
CA ASP A 862 -2.10 -33.24 23.80
C ASP A 862 -3.48 -33.91 23.89
N PRO A 863 -3.58 -35.21 23.55
CA PRO A 863 -4.86 -35.90 23.50
C PRO A 863 -5.53 -35.98 24.87
N GLU A 864 -4.80 -35.76 25.98
CA GLU A 864 -5.42 -35.75 27.31
C GLU A 864 -6.28 -34.51 27.55
N PHE A 865 -5.89 -33.36 26.98
CA PHE A 865 -6.70 -32.14 26.98
C PHE A 865 -7.89 -32.30 26.03
N ASP A 866 -7.63 -32.43 24.73
CA ASP A 866 -8.64 -32.68 23.71
C ASP A 866 -8.00 -33.42 22.52
N PRO A 867 -8.64 -34.47 21.97
CA PRO A 867 -8.07 -35.24 20.88
C PRO A 867 -8.09 -34.52 19.52
N TYR A 868 -8.84 -33.43 19.38
CA TYR A 868 -9.05 -32.72 18.11
C TYR A 868 -8.53 -31.28 18.14
N LEU A 869 -8.30 -30.70 19.32
CA LEU A 869 -7.87 -29.31 19.49
C LEU A 869 -6.72 -29.17 20.48
N PRO A 870 -5.90 -28.12 20.36
CA PRO A 870 -5.84 -27.16 19.25
C PRO A 870 -5.34 -27.78 17.92
N THR A 871 -5.37 -26.98 16.84
CA THR A 871 -4.84 -27.36 15.51
C THR A 871 -3.82 -26.35 14.98
N PHE A 872 -3.00 -26.73 14.00
CA PHE A 872 -2.20 -25.80 13.20
C PHE A 872 -2.99 -25.27 12.00
N TRP A 873 -3.00 -26.00 10.88
CA TRP A 873 -3.43 -25.49 9.57
C TRP A 873 -4.49 -26.37 8.91
N ALA A 874 -5.55 -26.71 9.66
CA ALA A 874 -6.61 -27.63 9.20
C ALA A 874 -7.22 -27.25 7.84
N ALA A 875 -7.30 -25.95 7.51
CA ALA A 875 -7.84 -25.47 6.23
C ALA A 875 -6.97 -25.76 5.00
N ARG A 876 -5.68 -26.13 5.17
CA ARG A 876 -4.82 -26.60 4.07
C ARG A 876 -4.47 -28.06 4.19
N VAL A 877 -4.30 -28.53 5.42
CA VAL A 877 -3.96 -29.91 5.76
C VAL A 877 -5.06 -30.44 6.70
N PRO A 878 -6.18 -30.97 6.16
CA PRO A 878 -7.31 -31.41 6.97
C PRO A 878 -6.90 -32.39 8.07
N ASN A 879 -7.51 -32.30 9.24
CA ASN A 879 -7.21 -33.21 10.34
C ASN A 879 -8.25 -34.34 10.41
N GLN A 880 -9.53 -33.95 10.46
CA GLN A 880 -10.65 -34.89 10.44
C GLN A 880 -11.73 -34.41 9.46
N VAL A 881 -12.17 -35.31 8.59
CA VAL A 881 -13.03 -35.01 7.43
C VAL A 881 -14.28 -35.89 7.43
N LEU A 882 -15.34 -35.44 6.74
CA LEU A 882 -16.53 -36.26 6.48
C LEU A 882 -16.25 -37.16 5.27
N SER A 883 -16.42 -38.47 5.44
CA SER A 883 -16.19 -39.45 4.37
C SER A 883 -17.35 -39.45 3.37
N GLU A 884 -17.07 -39.86 2.13
CA GLU A 884 -18.11 -40.08 1.12
C GLU A 884 -19.17 -41.11 1.55
N GLU A 885 -18.76 -42.15 2.29
CA GLU A 885 -19.69 -43.15 2.83
C GLU A 885 -20.66 -42.54 3.84
N ASP A 886 -20.15 -41.72 4.77
CA ASP A 886 -21.01 -41.04 5.75
C ASP A 886 -21.89 -39.99 5.07
N TYR A 887 -21.36 -39.23 4.10
CA TYR A 887 -22.18 -38.30 3.29
C TYR A 887 -23.36 -39.02 2.63
N ASN A 888 -23.13 -40.17 1.98
CA ASN A 888 -24.20 -40.94 1.34
C ASN A 888 -25.29 -41.36 2.34
N LYS A 889 -24.93 -41.68 3.59
CA LYS A 889 -25.91 -41.95 4.65
C LYS A 889 -26.65 -40.68 5.07
N VAL A 890 -25.98 -39.52 5.14
CA VAL A 890 -26.63 -38.24 5.52
C VAL A 890 -27.72 -37.86 4.52
N ILE A 891 -27.47 -38.01 3.22
CA ILE A 891 -28.42 -37.61 2.16
C ILE A 891 -29.50 -38.67 1.88
N ASP A 892 -29.33 -39.91 2.34
CA ASP A 892 -30.31 -40.98 2.14
C ASP A 892 -31.52 -40.80 3.08
N GLU A 893 -32.61 -40.26 2.54
CA GLU A 893 -33.86 -40.05 3.27
C GLU A 893 -34.57 -41.33 3.69
N THR A 894 -34.18 -42.50 3.15
CA THR A 894 -34.75 -43.79 3.54
C THR A 894 -34.19 -44.33 4.86
N LEU A 895 -33.06 -43.81 5.32
CA LEU A 895 -32.44 -44.19 6.60
C LEU A 895 -33.08 -43.48 7.79
N PRO A 896 -33.11 -44.11 8.99
CA PRO A 896 -33.57 -43.45 10.21
C PRO A 896 -32.80 -42.16 10.49
N ARG A 897 -33.51 -41.11 10.92
CA ARG A 897 -32.90 -39.80 11.23
C ARG A 897 -31.70 -39.88 12.17
N ALA A 898 -31.79 -40.70 13.21
CA ALA A 898 -30.71 -40.89 14.17
C ALA A 898 -29.44 -41.47 13.52
N GLU A 899 -29.58 -42.34 12.52
CA GLU A 899 -28.45 -42.89 11.76
C GLU A 899 -27.81 -41.81 10.88
N ARG A 900 -28.64 -41.00 10.22
CA ARG A 900 -28.19 -39.86 9.39
C ARG A 900 -27.43 -38.83 10.23
N ILE A 901 -27.94 -38.49 11.42
CA ILE A 901 -27.26 -37.59 12.37
C ILE A 901 -25.93 -38.19 12.82
N ALA A 902 -25.91 -39.47 13.19
CA ALA A 902 -24.68 -40.14 13.60
C ALA A 902 -23.63 -40.17 12.48
N ALA A 903 -24.04 -40.35 11.22
CA ALA A 903 -23.16 -40.24 10.06
C ALA A 903 -22.65 -38.80 9.88
N TYR A 904 -23.53 -37.79 9.95
CA TYR A 904 -23.14 -36.38 9.85
C TYR A 904 -22.22 -35.92 10.97
N SER A 905 -22.26 -36.50 12.16
CA SER A 905 -21.33 -36.16 13.25
C SER A 905 -20.01 -36.96 13.22
N ARG A 906 -19.93 -38.02 12.39
CA ARG A 906 -18.71 -38.83 12.27
C ARG A 906 -17.68 -38.10 11.42
N ARG A 907 -16.44 -38.05 11.90
CA ARG A 907 -15.28 -37.59 11.12
C ARG A 907 -14.19 -38.64 11.20
N VAL A 908 -13.53 -38.90 10.08
CA VAL A 908 -12.39 -39.81 9.97
C VAL A 908 -11.10 -39.02 9.88
N ASN A 909 -9.98 -39.58 10.35
CA ASN A 909 -8.67 -38.93 10.22
C ASN A 909 -8.27 -38.84 8.73
N TRP A 910 -7.82 -37.67 8.28
CA TRP A 910 -7.47 -37.45 6.88
C TRP A 910 -6.22 -38.24 6.44
N LEU A 911 -5.18 -38.29 7.28
CA LEU A 911 -3.92 -38.98 7.00
C LEU A 911 -3.98 -40.51 7.20
N ARG A 912 -5.12 -41.08 7.61
CA ARG A 912 -5.30 -42.48 8.04
C ARG A 912 -4.65 -43.58 7.16
N ALA A 913 -4.37 -43.30 5.89
CA ALA A 913 -3.74 -44.25 4.98
C ALA A 913 -2.21 -44.35 5.10
N ILE A 914 -1.52 -43.33 5.64
CA ILE A 914 -0.05 -43.24 5.67
C ILE A 914 0.52 -43.14 7.09
N MET A 915 -0.29 -43.50 8.10
CA MET A 915 -0.04 -43.15 9.50
C MET A 915 0.53 -44.27 10.37
N ASN A 916 0.75 -45.47 9.85
CA ASN A 916 1.13 -46.63 10.67
C ASN A 916 2.64 -46.93 10.67
N HIS A 917 3.47 -45.91 10.46
CA HIS A 917 4.93 -46.03 10.39
C HIS A 917 5.65 -45.00 11.28
N ASP A 918 6.98 -45.13 11.37
CA ASP A 918 7.83 -44.15 12.03
C ASP A 918 7.88 -42.80 11.27
N THR A 919 8.46 -41.78 11.91
CA THR A 919 8.48 -40.41 11.38
C THR A 919 9.05 -40.30 9.98
N ALA A 920 10.20 -40.93 9.71
CA ALA A 920 10.89 -40.83 8.43
C ALA A 920 10.08 -41.51 7.33
N GLN A 921 9.51 -42.69 7.61
CA GLN A 921 8.68 -43.40 6.65
C GLN A 921 7.38 -42.66 6.35
N VAL A 922 6.72 -42.04 7.33
CA VAL A 922 5.52 -41.20 7.09
C VAL A 922 5.84 -40.03 6.16
N MET A 923 7.01 -39.39 6.31
CA MET A 923 7.45 -38.34 5.39
C MET A 923 7.68 -38.88 3.97
N MET A 924 8.32 -40.04 3.84
CA MET A 924 8.55 -40.67 2.54
C MET A 924 7.24 -41.11 1.88
N ASP A 925 6.28 -41.61 2.66
CA ASP A 925 4.93 -41.94 2.20
C ASP A 925 4.22 -40.67 1.68
N MET A 926 4.34 -39.53 2.37
CA MET A 926 3.84 -38.25 1.87
C MET A 926 4.56 -37.80 0.59
N VAL A 927 5.89 -37.93 0.50
CA VAL A 927 6.65 -37.62 -0.73
C VAL A 927 6.15 -38.45 -1.91
N ALA A 928 5.87 -39.74 -1.69
CA ALA A 928 5.43 -40.65 -2.75
C ALA A 928 3.94 -40.49 -3.11
N GLU A 929 3.08 -40.22 -2.13
CA GLU A 929 1.62 -40.38 -2.25
C GLU A 929 0.84 -39.07 -2.05
N PHE A 930 1.50 -37.89 -1.98
CA PHE A 930 0.80 -36.61 -1.76
C PHE A 930 -0.37 -36.39 -2.74
N GLY A 931 -0.18 -36.82 -4.00
CA GLY A 931 -1.19 -36.73 -5.05
C GLY A 931 -2.42 -37.57 -4.76
N GLN A 932 -2.34 -38.61 -3.93
CA GLN A 932 -3.42 -39.57 -3.69
C GLN A 932 -4.31 -39.23 -2.47
N LEU A 933 -3.93 -38.24 -1.65
CA LEU A 933 -4.67 -37.85 -0.44
C LEU A 933 -6.02 -37.18 -0.74
N GLY A 934 -6.95 -37.24 0.22
CA GLY A 934 -8.30 -36.73 0.01
C GLY A 934 -8.35 -35.22 -0.22
N ILE A 935 -9.20 -34.76 -1.13
CA ILE A 935 -9.52 -33.33 -1.30
C ILE A 935 -10.95 -33.11 -0.79
N VAL A 936 -11.14 -32.11 0.07
CA VAL A 936 -12.44 -31.74 0.64
C VAL A 936 -13.17 -30.83 -0.36
N GLU A 937 -14.29 -31.31 -0.89
CA GLU A 937 -15.08 -30.65 -1.94
C GLU A 937 -16.52 -30.42 -1.47
N ALA A 938 -17.14 -29.31 -1.88
CA ALA A 938 -18.54 -29.04 -1.59
C ALA A 938 -19.49 -30.04 -2.31
N ARG A 939 -20.53 -30.48 -1.62
CA ARG A 939 -21.62 -31.30 -2.16
C ARG A 939 -22.99 -30.79 -1.66
N PRO A 940 -24.07 -30.99 -2.42
CA PRO A 940 -25.41 -30.65 -1.96
C PRO A 940 -25.75 -31.38 -0.64
N GLY A 941 -26.26 -30.63 0.33
CA GLY A 941 -26.77 -31.15 1.59
C GLY A 941 -28.29 -31.27 1.61
N VAL A 942 -28.90 -31.04 2.78
CA VAL A 942 -30.36 -31.14 2.96
C VAL A 942 -30.93 -29.74 3.16
N LYS A 943 -31.77 -29.30 2.22
CA LYS A 943 -32.31 -27.94 2.20
C LYS A 943 -33.28 -27.69 3.36
N GLY A 944 -33.13 -26.56 4.05
CA GLY A 944 -34.04 -26.15 5.12
C GLY A 944 -34.06 -27.05 6.36
N ASP A 945 -33.04 -27.89 6.54
CA ASP A 945 -32.97 -28.86 7.62
C ASP A 945 -32.30 -28.24 8.88
N PRO A 946 -32.81 -28.54 10.10
CA PRO A 946 -32.24 -27.98 11.33
C PRO A 946 -30.88 -28.56 11.71
N ASP A 947 -30.60 -29.83 11.37
CA ASP A 947 -29.39 -30.54 11.77
C ASP A 947 -28.36 -30.64 10.62
N PHE A 948 -28.81 -30.56 9.37
CA PHE A 948 -27.98 -30.68 8.18
C PHE A 948 -27.91 -29.36 7.41
N PRO A 949 -26.71 -28.89 7.01
CA PRO A 949 -26.59 -27.70 6.18
C PRO A 949 -26.98 -27.98 4.73
N GLU A 950 -27.29 -26.92 3.98
CA GLU A 950 -27.64 -27.02 2.55
C GLU A 950 -26.46 -27.42 1.66
N TYR A 951 -25.24 -27.24 2.16
CA TYR A 951 -24.00 -27.69 1.53
C TYR A 951 -23.13 -28.39 2.56
N ILE A 952 -22.59 -29.54 2.17
CA ILE A 952 -21.76 -30.40 3.00
C ILE A 952 -20.42 -30.56 2.29
N TYR A 953 -19.32 -30.35 3.00
CA TYR A 953 -17.99 -30.56 2.45
C TYR A 953 -17.50 -31.97 2.77
N VAL A 954 -17.09 -32.68 1.72
CA VAL A 954 -16.87 -34.14 1.74
C VAL A 954 -15.50 -34.45 1.17
N GLU A 955 -14.79 -35.38 1.81
CA GLU A 955 -13.53 -35.91 1.30
C GLU A 955 -13.77 -36.75 0.04
N THR A 956 -13.11 -36.38 -1.05
CA THR A 956 -13.00 -37.16 -2.28
C THR A 956 -11.60 -37.76 -2.39
N LEU A 957 -11.52 -39.10 -2.41
CA LEU A 957 -10.28 -39.86 -2.59
C LEU A 957 -10.15 -40.36 -4.04
N ALA A 958 -8.93 -40.37 -4.58
CA ALA A 958 -8.65 -41.00 -5.86
C ALA A 958 -8.86 -42.53 -5.79
N VAL A 959 -9.28 -43.15 -6.90
CA VAL A 959 -9.35 -44.62 -6.99
C VAL A 959 -7.92 -45.17 -7.03
N SER A 960 -7.40 -45.53 -5.87
CA SER A 960 -6.01 -45.94 -5.72
C SER A 960 -5.81 -46.93 -4.58
N LYS A 961 -4.59 -47.46 -4.47
CA LYS A 961 -4.17 -48.28 -3.31
C LYS A 961 -4.36 -47.50 -2.00
N LEU A 962 -4.16 -46.19 -2.02
CA LEU A 962 -4.31 -45.33 -0.85
C LEU A 962 -5.76 -45.30 -0.36
N LYS A 963 -6.74 -45.23 -1.28
CA LYS A 963 -8.16 -45.33 -0.92
C LYS A 963 -8.48 -46.65 -0.24
N HIS A 964 -7.99 -47.78 -0.77
CA HIS A 964 -8.20 -49.07 -0.12
C HIS A 964 -7.57 -49.16 1.27
N ALA A 965 -6.39 -48.58 1.47
CA ALA A 965 -5.74 -48.47 2.77
C ALA A 965 -6.56 -47.61 3.75
N ALA A 966 -7.07 -46.46 3.27
CA ALA A 966 -7.93 -45.56 4.02
C ALA A 966 -9.23 -46.25 4.47
N ASP A 967 -9.92 -46.92 3.54
CA ASP A 967 -11.18 -47.64 3.82
C ASP A 967 -10.93 -48.81 4.78
N ARG A 968 -9.78 -49.50 4.66
CA ARG A 968 -9.37 -50.56 5.61
C ARG A 968 -9.11 -49.99 7.00
N ALA A 969 -8.42 -48.86 7.12
CA ALA A 969 -8.15 -48.22 8.41
C ALA A 969 -9.44 -47.83 9.14
N VAL A 970 -10.43 -47.27 8.41
CA VAL A 970 -11.75 -46.95 8.97
C VAL A 970 -12.46 -48.20 9.49
N ARG A 971 -12.49 -49.29 8.71
CA ARG A 971 -13.10 -50.56 9.13
C ARG A 971 -12.44 -51.14 10.39
N LEU A 972 -11.10 -51.18 10.43
CA LEU A 972 -10.36 -51.70 11.58
C LEU A 972 -10.67 -50.91 12.87
N LEU A 973 -10.79 -49.58 12.77
CA LEU A 973 -11.16 -48.74 13.92
C LEU A 973 -12.62 -48.94 14.35
N ALA A 974 -13.54 -49.17 13.39
CA ALA A 974 -14.94 -49.43 13.69
C ALA A 974 -15.18 -50.81 14.33
N GLU A 975 -14.32 -51.79 14.01
CA GLU A 975 -14.35 -53.16 14.56
C GLU A 975 -13.56 -53.31 15.88
N ALA A 976 -13.01 -52.23 16.43
CA ALA A 976 -12.25 -52.26 17.66
C ALA A 976 -13.08 -52.87 18.82
N PRO A 977 -12.53 -53.80 19.61
CA PRO A 977 -13.28 -54.48 20.68
C PRO A 977 -13.59 -53.58 21.89
N GLN A 978 -13.11 -52.33 21.87
CA GLN A 978 -13.29 -51.30 22.89
C GLN A 978 -13.58 -49.93 22.26
N PRO A 979 -14.18 -48.98 23.00
CA PRO A 979 -14.24 -47.59 22.58
C PRO A 979 -12.83 -47.03 22.33
N LEU A 980 -12.68 -46.24 21.25
CA LEU A 980 -11.41 -45.60 20.93
C LEU A 980 -10.90 -44.73 22.08
N THR A 981 -9.62 -44.90 22.42
CA THR A 981 -8.88 -44.06 23.36
C THR A 981 -8.76 -42.63 22.84
N LYS A 982 -8.41 -41.67 23.71
CA LYS A 982 -8.17 -40.28 23.28
C LYS A 982 -7.04 -40.19 22.25
N LEU A 983 -6.02 -41.03 22.40
CA LEU A 983 -4.88 -41.12 21.48
C LEU A 983 -5.30 -41.58 20.08
N GLU A 984 -6.10 -42.65 19.99
CA GLU A 984 -6.64 -43.15 18.71
C GLU A 984 -7.59 -42.14 18.06
N LYS A 985 -8.40 -41.44 18.87
CA LYS A 985 -9.27 -40.34 18.39
C LYS A 985 -8.46 -39.20 17.77
N ALA A 986 -7.32 -38.86 18.37
CA ALA A 986 -6.39 -37.88 17.84
C ALA A 986 -5.63 -38.35 16.58
N GLY A 987 -5.78 -39.62 16.21
CA GLY A 987 -5.20 -40.19 14.99
C GLY A 987 -3.75 -40.66 15.15
N TRP A 988 -3.31 -40.94 16.38
CA TRP A 988 -2.01 -41.53 16.65
C TRP A 988 -2.15 -43.05 16.75
N ALA A 989 -1.25 -43.77 16.07
CA ALA A 989 -1.23 -45.23 16.08
C ALA A 989 -0.74 -45.81 17.41
N SER A 990 0.15 -45.10 18.11
CA SER A 990 0.67 -45.51 19.42
C SER A 990 1.22 -44.31 20.22
N ARG A 991 1.52 -44.52 21.52
CA ARG A 991 2.10 -43.47 22.37
C ARG A 991 3.52 -43.15 21.92
N GLU A 992 4.27 -44.17 21.51
CA GLU A 992 5.63 -44.05 20.98
C GLU A 992 5.64 -43.20 19.71
N GLN A 993 4.64 -43.34 18.83
CA GLN A 993 4.53 -42.48 17.64
C GLN A 993 4.29 -41.01 18.01
N LEU A 994 3.40 -40.74 18.97
CA LEU A 994 3.16 -39.39 19.48
C LEU A 994 4.42 -38.81 20.13
N GLU A 995 5.15 -39.60 20.91
CA GLU A 995 6.38 -39.17 21.58
C GLU A 995 7.52 -38.93 20.58
N ALA A 996 7.68 -39.79 19.58
CA ALA A 996 8.61 -39.58 18.48
C ALA A 996 8.31 -38.28 17.72
N PHE A 997 7.04 -37.97 17.48
CA PHE A 997 6.65 -36.69 16.91
C PHE A 997 6.95 -35.51 17.86
N ARG A 998 6.58 -35.62 19.14
CA ARG A 998 6.82 -34.56 20.13
C ARG A 998 8.32 -34.27 20.28
N ALA A 999 9.19 -35.28 20.24
CA ALA A 999 10.63 -35.09 20.28
C ALA A 999 11.16 -34.23 19.11
N VAL A 1000 10.43 -34.20 18.00
CA VAL A 1000 10.80 -33.48 16.80
C VAL A 1000 10.25 -32.06 16.78
N ARG A 1001 8.96 -31.90 17.11
CA ARG A 1001 8.22 -30.63 17.00
C ARG A 1001 8.07 -29.87 18.31
N VAL A 1002 8.24 -30.55 19.46
CA VAL A 1002 8.11 -30.02 20.82
C VAL A 1002 9.48 -30.10 21.51
N GLN A 1003 10.42 -29.26 21.07
CA GLN A 1003 11.73 -29.11 21.69
C GLN A 1003 11.62 -28.13 22.85
N LYS A 1004 11.69 -28.62 24.09
CA LYS A 1004 11.67 -27.77 25.29
C LYS A 1004 13.03 -27.06 25.41
N ARG A 1005 13.02 -25.73 25.27
CA ARG A 1005 14.16 -24.84 25.44
C ARG A 1005 14.14 -24.13 26.78
#